data_AF-A0A417LES7-F1
#
_entry.id   AF-A0A417LES7-F1
#
_cell.length_a   1.000
_cell.length_b   1.000
_cell.length_c   1.000
_cell.angle_alpha   90.00
_cell.angle_beta   90.00
_cell.angle_gamma   90.00
#
_symmetry.space_group_name_H-M   'P 1'
#
loop_
_entity.id
_entity.type
_entity.pdbx_description
1 polymer ?
#
loop_
_entity_poly.entity_id
_entity_poly.type
_entity_poly.pdbx_seq_one_letter_code
_entity_poly.pdbx_strand_id
1 'polypeptide(L)'
;MIKIGTMIGDRYEVLERIGMGGMSDVYKAKDHKLNRHVAVKVLKQEFSENTNFVSKFRVEAQAAASLMHPNIVNVYDVGEDNGVYYIVMELVDGITLKKYIEKKARLSVREALSIAIQACMGIEAAHNNHIIHRDIKPQNIIISKDGKVKVTDFGIAKAATSNTITSNVMGSVHYTSPEQARGGYSDEKSDIYSMGITLFEMLTGRVPFNGETTVAIAIKHIQEEMPSPREYVPEIPVCVEQIVLKCTQKSPDRRYHSMAALIADLKKALMSPDEDFVQIENPDEAMATRTVTSRERKEINESRNKEATEGARLKKNETPQKPKKKKQPAYEEPEEDEEDEDEEYDDDSRMEKITTLLAIIGAVLIGCAVIFLVGRAVGIFNFGATSAQVTVENVTGKSATEAQKILEDLGLKVKFAYETSDTVAEGNVISQDVQGGTTVSSGTQVQLTVSGTAPASDTDTIPVPDVLGALEADATATLTRSGFTVTKADGYSDTIEKGKVISQNPVGGSRAASGSTVTIVISQGPDTGSKNTMPAIIGLDVETAVAILTENGFLIGDQKEMSDDTVPAGKVCYASYTAGAAVEPGSTIDIGISVGPKAVTYAYQEAVASPADLDPQYKEGTECTVTITGQSGTEYLKTTVRSFPITTVNLHGMADPAGLITYEYTVTGEATTTTDEDGNLVTVPGTTTRQTVQRQVMFTSEG
;
A
#
# COMPACT_ATOMS: atom_id res chain seq x y z
N MET A 1 15.39 2.90 23.88
CA MET A 1 15.05 1.51 24.24
C MET A 1 14.39 1.53 25.61
N ILE A 2 13.19 0.95 25.74
CA ILE A 2 12.48 0.90 27.02
C ILE A 2 13.12 -0.17 27.93
N LYS A 3 13.29 0.16 29.22
CA LYS A 3 13.86 -0.75 30.21
C LYS A 3 12.81 -1.79 30.64
N ILE A 4 13.25 -3.01 30.93
CA ILE A 4 12.39 -4.03 31.55
C ILE A 4 11.96 -3.51 32.93
N GLY A 5 10.69 -3.73 33.27
CA GLY A 5 10.04 -3.21 34.47
C GLY A 5 9.47 -1.80 34.31
N THR A 6 9.67 -1.13 33.17
CA THR A 6 9.02 0.16 32.90
C THR A 6 7.51 -0.02 32.73
N MET A 7 6.74 0.83 33.41
CA MET A 7 5.29 0.96 33.22
C MET A 7 5.03 1.93 32.07
N ILE A 8 4.20 1.52 31.10
CA ILE A 8 3.72 2.35 30.00
C ILE A 8 2.24 2.65 30.23
N GLY A 9 1.88 3.93 30.18
CA GLY A 9 0.52 4.42 30.39
C GLY A 9 -0.04 4.03 31.77
N ASP A 10 0.81 3.93 32.78
CA ASP A 10 0.51 3.47 34.14
C ASP A 10 -0.26 2.12 34.21
N ARG A 11 -0.16 1.30 33.16
CA ARG A 11 -0.97 0.08 33.01
C ARG A 11 -0.20 -1.13 32.52
N TYR A 12 0.74 -0.93 31.60
CA TYR A 12 1.43 -2.00 30.90
C TYR A 12 2.88 -2.12 31.39
N GLU A 13 3.17 -3.15 32.17
CA GLU A 13 4.53 -3.41 32.66
C GLU A 13 5.33 -4.18 31.61
N VAL A 14 6.43 -3.61 31.11
CA VAL A 14 7.30 -4.26 30.13
C VAL A 14 8.10 -5.39 30.78
N LEU A 15 7.95 -6.62 30.28
CA LEU A 15 8.60 -7.81 30.85
C LEU A 15 9.83 -8.25 30.04
N GLU A 16 9.70 -8.32 28.72
CA GLU A 16 10.78 -8.75 27.83
C GLU A 16 10.57 -8.19 26.42
N ARG A 17 11.67 -8.02 25.67
CA ARG A 17 11.59 -7.63 24.26
C ARG A 17 11.47 -8.88 23.39
N ILE A 18 10.43 -8.94 22.56
CA ILE A 18 10.09 -10.12 21.74
C ILE A 18 10.30 -9.90 20.24
N GLY A 19 10.41 -8.64 19.79
CA GLY A 19 10.67 -8.29 18.40
C GLY A 19 11.42 -6.98 18.25
N MET A 20 12.18 -6.86 17.17
CA MET A 20 12.89 -5.64 16.78
C MET A 20 12.62 -5.40 15.30
N GLY A 21 12.05 -4.25 14.98
CA GLY A 21 11.76 -3.81 13.62
C GLY A 21 12.59 -2.60 13.23
N GLY A 22 12.37 -2.11 12.00
CA GLY A 22 12.99 -0.86 11.53
C GLY A 22 12.52 0.34 12.35
N MET A 23 11.20 0.58 12.39
CA MET A 23 10.60 1.75 13.04
C MET A 23 10.17 1.55 14.50
N SER A 24 9.98 0.31 14.94
CA SER A 24 9.40 -0.01 16.25
C SER A 24 10.02 -1.27 16.85
N ASP A 25 10.02 -1.34 18.17
CA ASP A 25 10.34 -2.54 18.94
C ASP A 25 9.06 -3.14 19.52
N VAL A 26 8.99 -4.47 19.66
CA VAL A 26 7.83 -5.17 20.22
C VAL A 26 8.23 -5.82 21.54
N TYR A 27 7.46 -5.54 22.58
CA TYR A 27 7.68 -6.04 23.93
C TYR A 27 6.52 -6.89 24.39
N LYS A 28 6.78 -7.92 25.18
CA LYS A 28 5.75 -8.57 25.99
C LYS A 28 5.56 -7.73 27.25
N ALA A 29 4.31 -7.43 27.58
CA ALA A 29 3.96 -6.68 28.77
C ALA A 29 2.84 -7.36 29.56
N LYS A 30 2.72 -7.02 30.84
CA LYS A 30 1.58 -7.37 31.70
C LYS A 30 0.62 -6.18 31.77
N ASP A 31 -0.60 -6.37 31.30
CA ASP A 31 -1.71 -5.45 31.56
C ASP A 31 -2.23 -5.70 32.97
N HIS A 32 -1.94 -4.77 33.90
CA HIS A 32 -2.33 -4.88 35.31
C HIS A 32 -3.81 -4.63 35.55
N LYS A 33 -4.50 -3.92 34.64
CA LYS A 33 -5.93 -3.61 34.77
C LYS A 33 -6.81 -4.82 34.44
N LEU A 34 -6.45 -5.55 33.39
CA LEU A 34 -7.16 -6.76 32.96
C LEU A 34 -6.45 -8.06 33.37
N ASN A 35 -5.33 -7.96 34.08
CA ASN A 35 -4.50 -9.07 34.55
C ASN A 35 -4.10 -10.08 33.45
N ARG A 36 -3.73 -9.61 32.26
CA ARG A 36 -3.37 -10.47 31.11
C ARG A 36 -2.02 -10.07 30.48
N HIS A 37 -1.40 -10.98 29.76
CA HIS A 37 -0.21 -10.64 28.97
C HIS A 37 -0.62 -10.10 27.59
N VAL A 38 0.10 -9.09 27.13
CA VAL A 38 -0.12 -8.41 25.85
C VAL A 38 1.21 -8.18 25.15
N ALA A 39 1.16 -7.95 23.84
CA ALA A 39 2.29 -7.42 23.10
C ALA A 39 2.14 -5.91 22.97
N VAL A 40 3.22 -5.15 23.16
CA VAL A 40 3.25 -3.69 23.08
C VAL A 40 4.30 -3.32 22.05
N LYS A 41 3.85 -2.84 20.89
CA LYS A 41 4.71 -2.29 19.83
C LYS A 41 4.94 -0.83 20.14
N VAL A 42 6.20 -0.45 20.27
CA VAL A 42 6.64 0.88 20.69
C VAL A 42 7.44 1.51 19.57
N LEU A 43 7.08 2.72 19.17
CA LEU A 43 7.83 3.50 18.18
C LEU A 43 9.19 3.89 18.75
N LYS A 44 10.28 3.70 17.99
CA LYS A 44 11.61 4.09 18.47
C LYS A 44 11.72 5.61 18.59
N GLN A 45 12.51 6.07 19.57
CA GLN A 45 12.70 7.50 19.86
C GLN A 45 13.17 8.31 18.63
N GLU A 46 14.01 7.71 17.77
CA GLU A 46 14.50 8.34 16.54
C GLU A 46 13.39 8.68 15.53
N PHE A 47 12.20 8.07 15.67
CA PHE A 47 11.02 8.35 14.83
C PHE A 47 9.90 9.09 15.59
N SER A 48 10.00 9.24 16.91
CA SER A 48 8.93 9.85 17.73
C SER A 48 8.81 11.37 17.56
N GLU A 49 9.89 12.04 17.16
CA GLU A 49 9.89 13.49 16.92
C GLU A 49 9.32 13.87 15.53
N ASN A 50 9.26 12.90 14.62
CA ASN A 50 8.82 13.14 13.26
C ASN A 50 7.31 12.87 13.13
N THR A 51 6.55 13.95 12.95
CA THR A 51 5.08 13.92 12.85
C THR A 51 4.56 13.00 11.75
N ASN A 52 5.32 12.80 10.66
CA ASN A 52 4.93 11.88 9.59
C ASN A 52 5.03 10.41 10.01
N PHE A 53 6.04 10.04 10.81
CA PHE A 53 6.15 8.65 11.30
C PHE A 53 5.12 8.37 12.38
N VAL A 54 4.88 9.34 13.27
CA VAL A 54 3.84 9.24 14.30
C VAL A 54 2.44 9.12 13.70
N SER A 55 2.10 9.95 12.70
CA SER A 55 0.79 9.90 12.04
C SER A 55 0.56 8.55 11.37
N LYS A 56 1.58 8.04 10.64
CA LYS A 56 1.54 6.71 10.01
C LYS A 56 1.37 5.59 11.03
N PHE A 57 2.10 5.64 12.13
CA PHE A 57 2.01 4.65 13.21
C PHE A 57 0.60 4.63 13.82
N ARG A 58 -0.04 5.79 14.00
CA ARG A 58 -1.42 5.89 14.48
C ARG A 58 -2.44 5.36 13.46
N VAL A 59 -2.29 5.71 12.17
CA VAL A 59 -3.20 5.23 11.11
C VAL A 59 -3.13 3.71 10.96
N GLU A 60 -1.92 3.12 11.02
CA GLU A 60 -1.72 1.67 11.02
C GLU A 60 -2.48 1.00 12.18
N ALA A 61 -2.35 1.56 13.37
CA ALA A 61 -3.01 1.04 14.56
C ALA A 61 -4.54 1.12 14.47
N GLN A 62 -5.07 2.24 13.97
CA GLN A 62 -6.51 2.45 13.82
C GLN A 62 -7.13 1.49 12.81
N ALA A 63 -6.46 1.27 11.67
CA ALA A 63 -6.91 0.30 10.68
C ALA A 63 -6.94 -1.11 11.27
N ALA A 64 -5.86 -1.53 11.92
CA ALA A 64 -5.79 -2.86 12.54
C ALA A 64 -6.78 -3.03 13.71
N ALA A 65 -7.11 -1.97 14.46
CA ALA A 65 -8.09 -2.01 15.55
C ALA A 65 -9.54 -2.19 15.06
N SER A 66 -9.85 -1.83 13.82
CA SER A 66 -11.17 -2.07 13.23
C SER A 66 -11.40 -3.54 12.83
N LEU A 67 -10.34 -4.36 12.83
CA LEU A 67 -10.38 -5.74 12.37
C LEU A 67 -10.49 -6.70 13.56
N MET A 68 -11.51 -7.56 13.54
CA MET A 68 -11.68 -8.65 14.49
C MET A 68 -11.83 -9.96 13.73
N HIS A 69 -10.78 -10.77 13.71
CA HIS A 69 -10.78 -12.05 12.99
C HIS A 69 -9.84 -13.07 13.65
N PRO A 70 -10.19 -14.38 13.71
CA PRO A 70 -9.33 -15.41 14.31
C PRO A 70 -7.91 -15.47 13.72
N ASN A 71 -7.76 -15.14 12.44
CA ASN A 71 -6.48 -15.14 11.73
C ASN A 71 -5.81 -13.76 11.61
N ILE A 72 -6.25 -12.77 12.39
CA ILE A 72 -5.60 -11.46 12.53
C ILE A 72 -5.19 -11.28 13.99
N VAL A 73 -4.06 -10.63 14.24
CA VAL A 73 -3.66 -10.19 15.59
C VAL A 73 -4.54 -9.01 16.00
N ASN A 74 -5.31 -9.17 17.08
CA ASN A 74 -6.20 -8.11 17.53
C ASN A 74 -5.42 -6.95 18.15
N VAL A 75 -5.79 -5.71 17.82
CA VAL A 75 -5.31 -4.51 18.51
C VAL A 75 -6.29 -4.15 19.62
N TYR A 76 -5.78 -3.97 20.84
CA TYR A 76 -6.60 -3.68 22.02
C TYR A 76 -6.63 -2.21 22.38
N ASP A 77 -5.52 -1.50 22.19
CA ASP A 77 -5.35 -0.14 22.66
C ASP A 77 -4.25 0.58 21.86
N VAL A 78 -4.33 1.91 21.80
CA VAL A 78 -3.33 2.77 21.16
C VAL A 78 -3.13 3.97 22.07
N GLY A 79 -1.87 4.29 22.39
CA GLY A 79 -1.58 5.33 23.36
C GLY A 79 -0.30 6.08 23.10
N GLU A 80 -0.16 7.16 23.87
CA GLU A 80 1.03 7.98 23.97
C GLU A 80 1.29 8.23 25.46
N ASP A 81 2.53 8.04 25.89
CA ASP A 81 2.94 8.28 27.28
C ASP A 81 4.34 8.90 27.29
N ASN A 82 4.48 10.13 27.80
CA ASN A 82 5.77 10.83 27.88
C ASN A 82 6.55 10.87 26.54
N GLY A 83 5.85 11.09 25.43
CA GLY A 83 6.43 11.09 24.07
C GLY A 83 6.73 9.69 23.50
N VAL A 84 6.37 8.63 24.21
CA VAL A 84 6.45 7.24 23.75
C VAL A 84 5.12 6.86 23.12
N TYR A 85 5.11 6.62 21.81
CA TYR A 85 3.95 6.12 21.10
C TYR A 85 3.93 4.59 21.11
N TYR A 86 2.79 4.00 21.45
CA TYR A 86 2.66 2.55 21.55
C TYR A 86 1.31 2.01 21.09
N ILE A 87 1.32 0.76 20.64
CA ILE A 87 0.14 -0.03 20.23
C ILE A 87 0.14 -1.30 21.06
N VAL A 88 -0.97 -1.55 21.74
CA VAL A 88 -1.17 -2.76 22.54
C VAL A 88 -1.98 -3.75 21.73
N MET A 89 -1.46 -4.96 21.57
CA MET A 89 -2.03 -6.00 20.74
C MET A 89 -2.03 -7.35 21.44
N GLU A 90 -2.74 -8.30 20.85
CA GLU A 90 -2.76 -9.70 21.25
C GLU A 90 -1.34 -10.29 21.27
N LEU A 91 -0.97 -10.87 22.41
CA LEU A 91 0.26 -11.66 22.50
C LEU A 91 0.01 -13.06 21.97
N VAL A 92 0.52 -13.35 20.77
CA VAL A 92 0.46 -14.69 20.19
C VAL A 92 1.64 -15.52 20.69
N ASP A 93 1.37 -16.57 21.48
CA ASP A 93 2.39 -17.52 21.91
C ASP A 93 2.72 -18.50 20.76
N GLY A 94 3.77 -18.17 20.00
CA GLY A 94 4.09 -18.84 18.75
C GLY A 94 5.43 -18.46 18.15
N ILE A 95 5.65 -18.83 16.89
CA ILE A 95 6.83 -18.49 16.09
C ILE A 95 6.40 -17.84 14.77
N THR A 96 7.22 -16.96 14.22
CA THR A 96 6.97 -16.41 12.88
C THR A 96 7.12 -17.50 11.82
N LEU A 97 6.38 -17.38 10.72
CA LEU A 97 6.48 -18.28 9.58
C LEU A 97 7.92 -18.30 9.02
N LYS A 98 8.62 -17.16 9.04
CA LYS A 98 10.04 -17.11 8.64
C LYS A 98 10.91 -18.07 9.45
N LYS A 99 10.83 -17.99 10.79
CA LYS A 99 11.57 -18.89 11.69
C LYS A 99 11.12 -20.34 11.54
N TYR A 100 9.86 -20.58 11.18
CA TYR A 100 9.34 -21.92 10.93
C TYR A 100 9.94 -22.53 9.66
N ILE A 101 10.01 -21.77 8.56
CA ILE A 101 10.67 -22.16 7.30
C ILE A 101 12.16 -22.43 7.56
N GLU A 102 12.87 -21.53 8.25
CA GLU A 102 14.30 -21.69 8.57
C GLU A 102 14.58 -22.99 9.37
N LYS A 103 13.72 -23.35 10.33
CA LYS A 103 13.85 -24.58 11.11
C LYS A 103 13.60 -25.85 10.29
N LYS A 104 12.71 -25.80 9.31
CA LYS A 104 12.34 -26.96 8.47
C LYS A 104 13.06 -27.02 7.13
N ALA A 105 13.84 -25.99 6.79
CA ALA A 105 14.35 -25.66 5.46
C ALA A 105 13.24 -25.35 4.43
N ARG A 106 12.21 -26.20 4.32
CA ARG A 106 10.99 -25.99 3.53
C ARG A 106 9.79 -26.69 4.19
N LEU A 107 8.58 -26.33 3.79
CA LEU A 107 7.35 -26.95 4.28
C LEU A 107 6.83 -28.01 3.33
N SER A 108 6.12 -29.00 3.87
CA SER A 108 5.33 -29.91 3.04
C SER A 108 4.20 -29.14 2.35
N VAL A 109 3.77 -29.62 1.17
CA VAL A 109 2.66 -29.00 0.42
C VAL A 109 1.43 -28.82 1.30
N ARG A 110 1.06 -29.86 2.06
CA ARG A 110 -0.10 -29.83 2.97
C ARG A 110 0.01 -28.74 4.04
N GLU A 111 1.19 -28.58 4.65
CA GLU A 111 1.43 -27.54 5.65
C GLU A 111 1.41 -26.14 5.03
N ALA A 112 2.09 -25.96 3.90
CA ALA A 112 2.14 -24.68 3.19
C ALA A 112 0.73 -24.20 2.80
N LEU A 113 -0.08 -25.09 2.21
CA LEU A 113 -1.47 -24.79 1.85
C LEU A 113 -2.34 -24.49 3.09
N SER A 114 -2.22 -25.29 4.15
CA SER A 114 -2.97 -25.06 5.39
C SER A 114 -2.64 -23.72 6.06
N ILE A 115 -1.37 -23.30 6.01
CA ILE A 115 -0.94 -22.00 6.53
C ILE A 115 -1.44 -20.87 5.64
N ALA A 116 -1.29 -21.02 4.32
CA ALA A 116 -1.74 -20.03 3.34
C ALA A 116 -3.25 -19.80 3.42
N ILE A 117 -4.06 -20.85 3.50
CA ILE A 117 -5.53 -20.73 3.65
C ILE A 117 -5.89 -19.88 4.86
N GLN A 118 -5.31 -20.16 6.03
CA GLN A 118 -5.59 -19.41 7.25
C GLN A 118 -5.12 -17.94 7.15
N ALA A 119 -3.93 -17.70 6.58
CA ALA A 119 -3.44 -16.34 6.36
C ALA A 119 -4.35 -15.57 5.38
N CYS A 120 -4.71 -16.19 4.25
CA CYS A 120 -5.62 -15.63 3.26
C CYS A 120 -7.00 -15.31 3.85
N MET A 121 -7.55 -16.14 4.75
CA MET A 121 -8.82 -15.83 5.44
C MET A 121 -8.70 -14.55 6.30
N GLY A 122 -7.57 -14.35 6.96
CA GLY A 122 -7.29 -13.10 7.67
C GLY A 122 -7.20 -11.90 6.72
N ILE A 123 -6.53 -12.05 5.59
CA ILE A 123 -6.36 -10.95 4.62
C ILE A 123 -7.68 -10.63 3.91
N GLU A 124 -8.47 -11.64 3.55
CA GLU A 124 -9.82 -11.48 3.00
C GLU A 124 -10.72 -10.66 3.93
N ALA A 125 -10.69 -10.94 5.24
CA ALA A 125 -11.44 -10.16 6.21
C ALA A 125 -10.99 -8.69 6.25
N ALA A 126 -9.72 -8.40 6.01
CA ALA A 126 -9.22 -7.03 5.89
C ALA A 126 -9.66 -6.37 4.57
N HIS A 127 -9.58 -7.08 3.44
CA HIS A 127 -10.02 -6.62 2.12
C HIS A 127 -11.53 -6.28 2.13
N ASN A 128 -12.36 -7.08 2.79
CA ASN A 128 -13.78 -6.80 2.97
C ASN A 128 -14.09 -5.52 3.77
N ASN A 129 -13.11 -4.99 4.51
CA ASN A 129 -13.17 -3.71 5.21
C ASN A 129 -12.34 -2.62 4.49
N HIS A 130 -11.98 -2.85 3.22
CA HIS A 130 -11.16 -1.95 2.39
C HIS A 130 -9.77 -1.65 2.98
N ILE A 131 -9.23 -2.58 3.77
CA ILE A 131 -7.89 -2.47 4.35
C ILE A 131 -6.95 -3.42 3.61
N ILE A 132 -5.97 -2.83 2.90
CA ILE A 132 -4.94 -3.57 2.17
C ILE A 132 -3.71 -3.72 3.08
N HIS A 133 -3.15 -4.93 3.15
CA HIS A 133 -2.03 -5.22 4.06
C HIS A 133 -0.71 -4.61 3.58
N ARG A 134 -0.39 -4.67 2.29
CA ARG A 134 0.78 -4.05 1.61
C ARG A 134 2.16 -4.59 2.01
N ASP A 135 2.27 -5.41 3.04
CA ASP A 135 3.54 -5.99 3.52
C ASP A 135 3.40 -7.47 3.90
N ILE A 136 2.75 -8.26 3.05
CA ILE A 136 2.62 -9.71 3.26
C ILE A 136 3.97 -10.40 3.08
N LYS A 137 4.43 -11.08 4.12
CA LYS A 137 5.69 -11.84 4.15
C LYS A 137 5.75 -12.79 5.35
N PRO A 138 6.63 -13.81 5.35
CA PRO A 138 6.73 -14.76 6.46
C PRO A 138 7.04 -14.17 7.84
N GLN A 139 7.62 -12.98 7.93
CA GLN A 139 7.89 -12.32 9.22
C GLN A 139 6.61 -11.78 9.87
N ASN A 140 5.60 -11.45 9.05
CA ASN A 140 4.33 -10.85 9.45
C ASN A 140 3.21 -11.89 9.61
N ILE A 141 3.56 -13.18 9.56
CA ILE A 141 2.66 -14.31 9.78
C ILE A 141 3.18 -15.11 10.98
N ILE A 142 2.34 -15.32 11.99
CA ILE A 142 2.69 -16.03 13.22
C ILE A 142 1.90 -17.33 13.30
N ILE A 143 2.59 -18.42 13.64
CA ILE A 143 1.99 -19.72 13.92
C ILE A 143 2.03 -19.94 15.42
N SER A 144 0.85 -19.99 16.05
CA SER A 144 0.71 -20.26 17.47
C SER A 144 1.03 -21.73 17.82
N LYS A 145 1.27 -22.01 19.10
CA LYS A 145 1.52 -23.38 19.58
C LYS A 145 0.37 -24.36 19.34
N ASP A 146 -0.88 -23.86 19.26
CA ASP A 146 -2.07 -24.65 18.91
C ASP A 146 -2.29 -24.77 17.39
N GLY A 147 -1.36 -24.28 16.56
CA GLY A 147 -1.40 -24.44 15.11
C GLY A 147 -2.26 -23.43 14.35
N LYS A 148 -2.77 -22.39 15.03
CA LYS A 148 -3.49 -21.29 14.40
C LYS A 148 -2.51 -20.31 13.77
N VAL A 149 -2.89 -19.77 12.62
CA VAL A 149 -2.10 -18.78 11.90
C VAL A 149 -2.72 -17.40 12.08
N LYS A 150 -1.92 -16.41 12.42
CA LYS A 150 -2.33 -15.01 12.60
C LYS A 150 -1.44 -14.08 11.80
N VAL A 151 -2.07 -13.15 11.08
CA VAL A 151 -1.42 -12.07 10.33
C VAL A 151 -1.28 -10.83 11.22
N THR A 152 -0.15 -10.14 11.13
CA THR A 152 0.19 -8.94 11.91
C THR A 152 0.88 -7.90 11.04
N ASP A 153 1.04 -6.67 11.55
CA ASP A 153 1.84 -5.60 10.94
C ASP A 153 1.38 -5.18 9.53
N PHE A 154 0.16 -4.63 9.46
CA PHE A 154 -0.38 -4.01 8.25
C PHE A 154 0.52 -2.85 7.82
N GLY A 155 1.16 -2.96 6.65
CA GLY A 155 2.21 -2.07 6.15
C GLY A 155 1.74 -0.69 5.66
N ILE A 156 0.73 -0.11 6.30
CA ILE A 156 0.05 1.14 5.88
C ILE A 156 1.04 2.33 5.87
N ALA A 157 2.07 2.31 6.71
CA ALA A 157 3.10 3.35 6.81
C ALA A 157 4.05 3.46 5.58
N LYS A 158 4.09 2.48 4.67
CA LYS A 158 5.10 2.41 3.59
C LYS A 158 4.78 3.23 2.34
N ALA A 159 3.55 3.72 2.17
CA ALA A 159 3.06 4.24 0.88
C ALA A 159 3.39 5.72 0.54
N ALA A 160 4.25 6.42 1.30
CA ALA A 160 4.39 7.89 1.14
C ALA A 160 5.83 8.42 1.11
N THR A 161 6.80 7.63 0.66
CA THR A 161 8.14 8.17 0.36
C THR A 161 8.61 7.68 -0.99
N SER A 162 8.29 8.44 -2.03
CA SER A 162 8.75 8.24 -3.41
C SER A 162 10.26 8.48 -3.60
N ASN A 163 11.02 8.90 -2.58
CA ASN A 163 12.37 9.43 -2.81
C ASN A 163 13.54 8.71 -2.13
N THR A 164 13.35 7.60 -1.40
CA THR A 164 14.50 6.78 -1.00
C THR A 164 14.06 5.41 -0.51
N ILE A 165 14.38 4.36 -1.27
CA ILE A 165 14.48 2.99 -0.74
C ILE A 165 15.67 3.00 0.23
N THR A 166 15.47 3.50 1.46
CA THR A 166 16.51 3.50 2.48
C THR A 166 16.74 2.07 2.98
N SER A 167 17.99 1.80 3.32
CA SER A 167 18.63 0.52 3.65
C SER A 167 17.95 -0.37 4.71
N ASN A 168 16.90 0.10 5.40
CA ASN A 168 16.11 -0.71 6.34
C ASN A 168 15.00 -1.57 5.67
N VAL A 169 14.86 -1.48 4.34
CA VAL A 169 13.91 -2.28 3.52
C VAL A 169 14.54 -3.58 3.00
N MET A 170 15.73 -3.97 3.47
CA MET A 170 16.48 -5.10 2.92
C MET A 170 15.72 -6.44 2.91
N GLY A 171 14.78 -6.66 3.85
CA GLY A 171 13.98 -7.90 3.92
C GLY A 171 12.57 -7.85 3.31
N SER A 172 12.02 -6.68 2.98
CA SER A 172 10.64 -6.60 2.46
C SER A 172 10.57 -6.62 0.94
N VAL A 173 11.63 -6.16 0.26
CA VAL A 173 11.66 -6.05 -1.21
C VAL A 173 11.50 -7.39 -1.93
N HIS A 174 11.88 -8.50 -1.29
CA HIS A 174 11.74 -9.85 -1.85
C HIS A 174 10.29 -10.30 -2.04
N TYR A 175 9.31 -9.63 -1.44
CA TYR A 175 7.88 -9.97 -1.53
C TYR A 175 7.07 -8.86 -2.18
N THR A 176 7.73 -7.80 -2.63
CA THR A 176 7.09 -6.61 -3.21
C THR A 176 6.45 -6.94 -4.56
N SER A 177 5.23 -6.46 -4.80
CA SER A 177 4.57 -6.62 -6.09
C SER A 177 5.19 -5.72 -7.17
N PRO A 178 5.05 -6.07 -8.47
CA PRO A 178 5.57 -5.25 -9.58
C PRO A 178 5.08 -3.80 -9.54
N GLU A 179 3.81 -3.59 -9.22
CA GLU A 179 3.21 -2.26 -9.08
C GLU A 179 3.79 -1.49 -7.88
N GLN A 180 4.03 -2.16 -6.75
CA GLN A 180 4.73 -1.56 -5.61
C GLN A 180 6.18 -1.19 -5.93
N ALA A 181 6.89 -2.04 -6.67
CA ALA A 181 8.27 -1.79 -7.10
C ALA A 181 8.39 -0.60 -8.06
N ARG A 182 7.36 -0.36 -8.89
CA ARG A 182 7.26 0.82 -9.78
C ARG A 182 6.80 2.10 -9.05
N GLY A 183 6.40 2.02 -7.79
CA GLY A 183 5.77 3.12 -7.06
C GLY A 183 4.33 3.41 -7.50
N GLY A 184 3.68 2.47 -8.18
CA GLY A 184 2.27 2.54 -8.57
C GLY A 184 1.31 2.26 -7.42
N TYR A 185 0.00 2.42 -7.68
CA TYR A 185 -1.03 2.15 -6.69
C TYR A 185 -1.05 0.67 -6.32
N SER A 186 -1.04 0.38 -5.01
CA SER A 186 -1.14 -0.98 -4.48
C SER A 186 -2.55 -1.24 -3.98
N ASP A 187 -3.18 -2.28 -4.51
CA ASP A 187 -4.54 -2.71 -4.19
C ASP A 187 -4.54 -4.11 -3.55
N GLU A 188 -5.71 -4.73 -3.45
CA GLU A 188 -5.88 -6.09 -2.94
C GLU A 188 -5.09 -7.14 -3.75
N LYS A 189 -4.87 -6.91 -5.05
CA LYS A 189 -4.10 -7.80 -5.92
C LYS A 189 -2.62 -7.76 -5.62
N SER A 190 -2.11 -6.67 -5.04
CA SER A 190 -0.74 -6.60 -4.53
C SER A 190 -0.51 -7.60 -3.40
N ASP A 191 -1.45 -7.73 -2.46
CA ASP A 191 -1.37 -8.72 -1.39
C ASP A 191 -1.41 -10.16 -1.91
N ILE A 192 -2.20 -10.42 -2.98
CA ILE A 192 -2.25 -11.73 -3.66
C ILE A 192 -0.88 -12.08 -4.25
N TYR A 193 -0.20 -11.12 -4.88
CA TYR A 193 1.16 -11.34 -5.40
C TYR A 193 2.15 -11.69 -4.29
N SER A 194 2.19 -10.89 -3.23
CA SER A 194 3.07 -11.13 -2.08
C SER A 194 2.78 -12.46 -1.38
N MET A 195 1.52 -12.88 -1.34
CA MET A 195 1.14 -14.22 -0.88
C MET A 195 1.66 -15.33 -1.81
N GLY A 196 1.64 -15.13 -3.13
CA GLY A 196 2.26 -16.03 -4.10
C GLY A 196 3.76 -16.22 -3.87
N ILE A 197 4.48 -15.13 -3.60
CA ILE A 197 5.90 -15.18 -3.24
C ILE A 197 6.11 -15.91 -1.91
N THR A 198 5.26 -15.64 -0.91
CA THR A 198 5.29 -16.32 0.40
C THR A 198 5.04 -17.82 0.26
N LEU A 199 4.10 -18.24 -0.59
CA LEU A 199 3.83 -19.63 -0.94
C LEU A 199 5.06 -20.28 -1.60
N PHE A 200 5.68 -19.61 -2.56
CA PHE A 200 6.89 -20.10 -3.21
C PHE A 200 8.00 -20.39 -2.20
N GLU A 201 8.27 -19.47 -1.26
CA GLU A 201 9.29 -19.68 -0.23
C GLU A 201 8.92 -20.79 0.75
N MET A 202 7.65 -20.88 1.17
CA MET A 202 7.19 -22.00 2.01
C MET A 202 7.47 -23.35 1.34
N LEU A 203 7.23 -23.47 0.03
CA LEU A 203 7.36 -24.72 -0.71
C LEU A 203 8.82 -25.07 -1.04
N THR A 204 9.65 -24.08 -1.37
CA THR A 204 11.00 -24.28 -1.91
C THR A 204 12.11 -23.98 -0.91
N GLY A 205 11.81 -23.30 0.20
CA GLY A 205 12.77 -22.83 1.19
C GLY A 205 13.58 -21.60 0.77
N ARG A 206 13.29 -21.02 -0.39
CA ARG A 206 14.02 -19.90 -0.98
C ARG A 206 13.08 -18.87 -1.60
N VAL A 207 13.50 -17.62 -1.67
CA VAL A 207 12.77 -16.58 -2.42
C VAL A 207 13.02 -16.75 -3.92
N PRO A 208 12.05 -16.40 -4.80
CA PRO A 208 12.20 -16.58 -6.25
C PRO A 208 13.22 -15.61 -6.84
N PHE A 209 13.26 -14.37 -6.33
CA PHE A 209 14.18 -13.33 -6.79
C PHE A 209 15.13 -12.91 -5.67
N ASN A 210 16.42 -12.97 -5.98
CA ASN A 210 17.50 -12.54 -5.11
C ASN A 210 18.51 -11.70 -5.90
N GLY A 211 19.25 -10.82 -5.21
CA GLY A 211 20.21 -9.91 -5.81
C GLY A 211 21.02 -9.14 -4.76
N GLU A 212 22.13 -8.53 -5.19
CA GLU A 212 23.03 -7.79 -4.29
C GLU A 212 22.45 -6.48 -3.79
N THR A 213 21.49 -5.90 -4.53
CA THR A 213 20.84 -4.64 -4.18
C THR A 213 19.32 -4.80 -4.16
N THR A 214 18.66 -4.00 -3.31
CA THR A 214 17.20 -3.95 -3.23
C THR A 214 16.58 -3.51 -4.55
N VAL A 215 17.22 -2.60 -5.27
CA VAL A 215 16.80 -2.15 -6.60
C VAL A 215 16.87 -3.28 -7.61
N ALA A 216 17.93 -4.08 -7.61
CA ALA A 216 18.03 -5.25 -8.48
C ALA A 216 16.89 -6.23 -8.22
N ILE A 217 16.60 -6.55 -6.95
CA ILE A 217 15.48 -7.44 -6.59
C ILE A 217 14.13 -6.86 -7.07
N ALA A 218 13.91 -5.56 -6.90
CA ALA A 218 12.70 -4.90 -7.38
C ALA A 218 12.55 -4.96 -8.91
N ILE A 219 13.64 -4.78 -9.66
CA ILE A 219 13.65 -4.92 -11.13
C ILE A 219 13.29 -6.36 -11.54
N LYS A 220 13.79 -7.37 -10.81
CA LYS A 220 13.42 -8.78 -11.07
C LYS A 220 11.92 -9.03 -10.89
N HIS A 221 11.32 -8.48 -9.83
CA HIS A 221 9.86 -8.53 -9.67
C HIS A 221 9.11 -7.88 -10.85
N ILE A 222 9.66 -6.83 -11.45
CA ILE A 222 9.07 -6.11 -12.59
C ILE A 222 9.22 -6.86 -13.92
N GLN A 223 10.41 -7.41 -14.19
CA GLN A 223 10.83 -7.84 -15.54
C GLN A 223 11.10 -9.34 -15.66
N GLU A 224 11.72 -9.97 -14.66
CA GLU A 224 12.16 -11.37 -14.74
C GLU A 224 10.97 -12.32 -14.60
N GLU A 225 10.92 -13.38 -15.41
CA GLU A 225 9.84 -14.38 -15.30
C GLU A 225 9.87 -15.10 -13.95
N MET A 226 8.70 -15.52 -13.47
CA MET A 226 8.62 -16.25 -12.21
C MET A 226 9.12 -17.69 -12.42
N PRO A 227 10.19 -18.13 -11.72
CA PRO A 227 10.65 -19.50 -11.85
C PRO A 227 9.61 -20.48 -11.28
N SER A 228 9.51 -21.67 -11.88
CA SER A 228 8.58 -22.67 -11.36
C SER A 228 9.07 -23.21 -10.01
N PRO A 229 8.20 -23.36 -8.99
CA PRO A 229 8.58 -24.03 -7.76
C PRO A 229 8.96 -25.51 -7.98
N ARG A 230 8.52 -26.14 -9.08
CA ARG A 230 8.84 -27.54 -9.43
C ARG A 230 10.24 -27.71 -10.00
N GLU A 231 10.87 -26.66 -10.51
CA GLU A 231 12.29 -26.68 -10.86
C GLU A 231 13.16 -26.99 -9.63
N TYR A 232 12.71 -26.55 -8.45
CA TYR A 232 13.42 -26.76 -7.19
C TYR A 232 12.92 -27.97 -6.41
N VAL A 233 11.62 -28.27 -6.50
CA VAL A 233 10.97 -29.38 -5.80
C VAL A 233 9.99 -30.07 -6.76
N PRO A 234 10.44 -31.07 -7.54
CA PRO A 234 9.61 -31.74 -8.55
C PRO A 234 8.35 -32.44 -8.01
N GLU A 235 8.35 -32.77 -6.71
CA GLU A 235 7.23 -33.40 -5.99
C GLU A 235 6.02 -32.46 -5.78
N ILE A 236 6.16 -31.16 -6.05
CA ILE A 236 5.05 -30.22 -5.93
C ILE A 236 3.99 -30.55 -7.01
N PRO A 237 2.71 -30.71 -6.64
CA PRO A 237 1.64 -30.97 -7.60
C PRO A 237 1.46 -29.81 -8.59
N VAL A 238 1.03 -30.14 -9.81
CA VAL A 238 0.85 -29.18 -10.92
C VAL A 238 -0.08 -28.04 -10.50
N CYS A 239 -1.22 -28.34 -9.86
CA CYS A 239 -2.16 -27.30 -9.45
C CYS A 239 -1.54 -26.31 -8.45
N VAL A 240 -0.65 -26.76 -7.56
CA VAL A 240 0.01 -25.90 -6.56
C VAL A 240 1.02 -24.98 -7.23
N GLU A 241 1.79 -25.50 -8.20
CA GLU A 241 2.63 -24.68 -9.08
C GLU A 241 1.81 -23.61 -9.78
N GLN A 242 0.70 -24.00 -10.42
CA GLN A 242 -0.16 -23.07 -11.15
C GLN A 242 -0.79 -22.01 -10.24
N ILE A 243 -1.16 -22.34 -8.99
CA ILE A 243 -1.60 -21.33 -8.01
C ILE A 243 -0.51 -20.29 -7.76
N VAL A 244 0.74 -20.72 -7.54
CA VAL A 244 1.88 -19.82 -7.31
C VAL A 244 2.12 -18.93 -8.53
N LEU A 245 2.13 -19.50 -9.73
CA LEU A 245 2.34 -18.77 -10.99
C LEU A 245 1.19 -17.79 -11.30
N LYS A 246 -0.06 -18.15 -10.97
CA LYS A 246 -1.22 -17.27 -11.14
C LYS A 246 -1.20 -16.10 -10.16
N CYS A 247 -0.85 -16.33 -8.89
CA CYS A 247 -0.66 -15.25 -7.92
C CYS A 247 0.42 -14.26 -8.35
N THR A 248 1.49 -14.76 -8.98
CA THR A 248 2.69 -13.99 -9.31
C THR A 248 2.72 -13.43 -10.73
N GLN A 249 1.57 -13.42 -11.43
CA GLN A 249 1.44 -12.75 -12.72
C GLN A 249 1.82 -11.27 -12.61
N LYS A 250 2.56 -10.76 -13.60
CA LYS A 250 3.06 -9.38 -13.58
C LYS A 250 1.91 -8.36 -13.61
N SER A 251 0.92 -8.59 -14.46
CA SER A 251 -0.30 -7.79 -14.49
C SER A 251 -1.27 -8.20 -13.36
N PRO A 252 -1.73 -7.24 -12.51
CA PRO A 252 -2.71 -7.51 -11.46
C PRO A 252 -4.02 -8.13 -11.94
N ASP A 253 -4.44 -7.83 -13.18
CA ASP A 253 -5.69 -8.33 -13.76
C ASP A 253 -5.62 -9.82 -14.13
N ARG A 254 -4.41 -10.34 -14.35
CA ARG A 254 -4.17 -11.77 -14.64
C ARG A 254 -4.06 -12.62 -13.36
N ARG A 255 -4.02 -11.99 -12.18
CA ARG A 255 -4.03 -12.67 -10.88
C ARG A 255 -5.46 -13.05 -10.51
N TYR A 256 -5.62 -13.79 -9.40
CA TYR A 256 -6.93 -14.01 -8.80
C TYR A 256 -7.70 -12.70 -8.61
N HIS A 257 -9.00 -12.71 -8.88
CA HIS A 257 -9.82 -11.50 -8.76
C HIS A 257 -10.00 -11.05 -7.29
N SER A 258 -9.87 -11.97 -6.34
CA SER A 258 -10.06 -11.74 -4.90
C SER A 258 -9.30 -12.78 -4.09
N MET A 259 -9.08 -12.48 -2.80
CA MET A 259 -8.50 -13.44 -1.85
C MET A 259 -9.41 -14.67 -1.67
N ALA A 260 -10.73 -14.50 -1.77
CA ALA A 260 -11.73 -15.58 -1.75
C ALA A 260 -11.48 -16.61 -2.85
N ALA A 261 -11.22 -16.16 -4.08
CA ALA A 261 -10.92 -17.03 -5.21
C ALA A 261 -9.62 -17.82 -5.00
N LEU A 262 -8.59 -17.19 -4.45
CA LEU A 262 -7.35 -17.88 -4.08
C LEU A 262 -7.60 -18.94 -2.99
N ILE A 263 -8.39 -18.63 -1.95
CA ILE A 263 -8.73 -19.58 -0.87
C ILE A 263 -9.45 -20.81 -1.45
N ALA A 264 -10.36 -20.62 -2.40
CA ALA A 264 -11.08 -21.73 -3.03
C ALA A 264 -10.11 -22.70 -3.75
N ASP A 265 -9.18 -22.18 -4.53
CA ASP A 265 -8.20 -23.00 -5.25
C ASP A 265 -7.18 -23.66 -4.30
N LEU A 266 -6.73 -22.96 -3.24
CA LEU A 266 -5.89 -23.56 -2.21
C LEU A 266 -6.58 -24.72 -1.48
N LYS A 267 -7.87 -24.57 -1.15
CA LYS A 267 -8.68 -25.64 -0.54
C LYS A 267 -8.85 -26.81 -1.50
N LYS A 268 -9.11 -26.53 -2.79
CA LYS A 268 -9.22 -27.58 -3.81
C LYS A 268 -7.91 -28.33 -3.99
N ALA A 269 -6.77 -27.65 -4.04
CA ALA A 269 -5.44 -28.27 -4.11
C ALA A 269 -5.13 -29.14 -2.88
N LEU A 270 -5.67 -28.80 -1.70
CA LEU A 270 -5.52 -29.60 -0.48
C LEU A 270 -6.33 -30.90 -0.54
N MET A 271 -7.47 -30.91 -1.25
CA MET A 271 -8.39 -32.05 -1.36
C MET A 271 -8.06 -32.96 -2.55
N SER A 272 -7.75 -32.36 -3.71
CA SER A 272 -7.47 -33.03 -4.99
C SER A 272 -6.16 -32.52 -5.58
N PRO A 273 -4.99 -32.87 -5.00
CA PRO A 273 -3.69 -32.36 -5.46
C PRO A 273 -3.31 -32.83 -6.88
N ASP A 274 -3.86 -33.95 -7.34
CA ASP A 274 -3.53 -34.54 -8.64
C ASP A 274 -4.34 -33.96 -9.81
N GLU A 275 -5.37 -33.15 -9.53
CA GLU A 275 -6.18 -32.51 -10.56
C GLU A 275 -5.53 -31.22 -11.06
N ASP A 276 -5.41 -31.06 -12.37
CA ASP A 276 -5.06 -29.77 -12.96
C ASP A 276 -6.34 -28.97 -13.24
N PHE A 277 -6.64 -28.02 -12.35
CA PHE A 277 -7.85 -27.20 -12.41
C PHE A 277 -7.59 -25.70 -12.53
N VAL A 278 -6.33 -25.28 -12.42
CA VAL A 278 -5.97 -23.86 -12.39
C VAL A 278 -5.66 -23.42 -13.81
N GLN A 279 -6.58 -22.68 -14.40
CA GLN A 279 -6.37 -22.11 -15.73
C GLN A 279 -5.66 -20.76 -15.61
N ILE A 280 -4.47 -20.67 -16.21
CA ILE A 280 -3.79 -19.42 -16.51
C ILE A 280 -4.08 -19.14 -17.98
N GLU A 281 -4.88 -18.11 -18.25
CA GLU A 281 -5.19 -17.72 -19.63
C GLU A 281 -3.93 -17.16 -20.28
N ASN A 282 -3.41 -17.87 -21.29
CA ASN A 282 -2.35 -17.35 -22.15
C ASN A 282 -3.01 -16.52 -23.27
N PRO A 283 -2.74 -15.20 -23.37
CA PRO A 283 -3.34 -14.34 -24.39
C PRO A 283 -3.16 -14.87 -25.82
N ASP A 284 -2.03 -15.52 -26.08
CA ASP A 284 -1.68 -16.08 -27.40
C ASP A 284 -2.58 -17.26 -27.80
N GLU A 285 -3.10 -18.02 -26.82
CA GLU A 285 -4.05 -19.10 -27.06
C GLU A 285 -5.51 -18.61 -27.10
N ALA A 286 -5.84 -17.53 -26.40
CA ALA A 286 -7.18 -16.95 -26.37
C ALA A 286 -7.61 -16.33 -27.72
N MET A 287 -6.65 -15.97 -28.59
CA MET A 287 -6.92 -15.52 -29.96
C MET A 287 -7.13 -16.66 -30.97
N ALA A 288 -6.88 -17.92 -30.60
CA ALA A 288 -7.19 -19.07 -31.43
C ALA A 288 -8.68 -19.45 -31.29
N THR A 289 -9.50 -18.97 -32.24
CA THR A 289 -10.93 -19.26 -32.44
C THR A 289 -11.40 -20.59 -31.83
N ARG A 290 -11.99 -20.55 -30.62
CA ARG A 290 -12.77 -21.69 -30.09
C ARG A 290 -14.22 -21.57 -30.54
N THR A 291 -14.71 -22.59 -31.23
CA THR A 291 -16.13 -22.78 -31.50
C THR A 291 -16.86 -23.08 -30.19
N VAL A 292 -17.73 -22.16 -29.78
CA VAL A 292 -18.59 -22.31 -28.59
C VAL A 292 -19.40 -23.59 -28.72
N THR A 293 -19.25 -24.51 -27.76
CA THR A 293 -20.02 -25.75 -27.74
C THR A 293 -21.47 -25.49 -27.31
N SER A 294 -22.39 -26.35 -27.73
CA SER A 294 -23.82 -26.26 -27.36
C SER A 294 -24.07 -26.28 -25.84
N ARG A 295 -23.07 -26.70 -25.05
CA ARG A 295 -23.09 -26.76 -23.59
C ARG A 295 -22.74 -25.41 -22.95
N GLU A 296 -21.69 -24.73 -23.43
CA GLU A 296 -21.35 -23.36 -23.00
C GLU A 296 -22.45 -22.35 -23.34
N ARG A 297 -23.13 -22.52 -24.49
CA ARG A 297 -24.31 -21.71 -24.84
C ARG A 297 -25.47 -21.86 -23.86
N LYS A 298 -25.58 -23.01 -23.18
CA LYS A 298 -26.65 -23.29 -22.22
C LYS A 298 -26.32 -22.70 -20.84
N GLU A 299 -25.07 -22.79 -20.42
CA GLU A 299 -24.57 -22.24 -19.16
C GLU A 299 -24.58 -20.70 -19.15
N ILE A 300 -24.27 -20.05 -20.28
CA ILE A 300 -24.36 -18.58 -20.45
C ILE A 300 -25.82 -18.08 -20.42
N ASN A 301 -26.78 -18.91 -20.87
CA ASN A 301 -28.19 -18.56 -20.88
C ASN A 301 -28.86 -18.78 -19.51
N GLU A 302 -28.35 -19.72 -18.71
CA GLU A 302 -28.81 -19.97 -17.34
C GLU A 302 -28.24 -18.97 -16.32
N SER A 303 -27.03 -18.44 -16.52
CA SER A 303 -26.47 -17.37 -15.68
C SER A 303 -27.14 -16.01 -15.92
N ARG A 304 -27.43 -15.65 -17.18
CA ARG A 304 -28.20 -14.44 -17.53
C ARG A 304 -29.62 -14.43 -16.97
N ASN A 305 -30.26 -15.60 -16.87
CA ASN A 305 -31.63 -15.70 -16.35
C ASN A 305 -31.71 -15.71 -14.82
N LYS A 306 -30.62 -15.94 -14.08
CA LYS A 306 -30.62 -15.82 -12.61
C LYS A 306 -30.50 -14.36 -12.15
N GLU A 307 -29.66 -13.55 -12.80
CA GLU A 307 -29.56 -12.11 -12.50
C GLU A 307 -30.79 -11.30 -12.98
N ALA A 308 -31.51 -11.77 -13.99
CA ALA A 308 -32.73 -11.12 -14.48
C ALA A 308 -33.98 -11.35 -13.59
N THR A 309 -33.97 -12.31 -12.66
CA THR A 309 -35.13 -12.63 -11.78
C THR A 309 -35.06 -12.04 -10.37
N GLU A 310 -33.92 -11.56 -9.89
CA GLU A 310 -33.84 -10.82 -8.61
C GLU A 310 -33.95 -9.30 -8.77
N GLY A 311 -33.62 -8.75 -9.96
CA GLY A 311 -33.79 -7.32 -10.27
C GLY A 311 -35.19 -6.89 -10.71
N ALA A 312 -36.12 -7.83 -10.95
CA ALA A 312 -37.42 -7.57 -11.59
C ALA A 312 -38.65 -7.74 -10.66
N ARG A 313 -38.48 -7.75 -9.33
CA ARG A 313 -39.60 -7.80 -8.37
C ARG A 313 -39.85 -6.55 -7.54
N LEU A 314 -39.05 -5.48 -7.68
CA LEU A 314 -39.27 -4.21 -6.99
C LEU A 314 -39.01 -3.03 -7.93
N LYS A 315 -40.09 -2.54 -8.55
CA LYS A 315 -40.31 -1.24 -9.22
C LYS A 315 -40.91 -1.40 -10.62
N LYS A 316 -42.21 -1.69 -10.67
CA LYS A 316 -43.06 -1.02 -11.66
C LYS A 316 -44.43 -0.74 -11.07
N ASN A 317 -44.79 0.53 -11.21
CA ASN A 317 -46.09 1.17 -10.97
C ASN A 317 -46.37 1.61 -9.54
N GLU A 318 -46.08 2.89 -9.26
CA GLU A 318 -47.04 3.79 -8.63
C GLU A 318 -46.57 5.24 -8.78
N THR A 319 -47.39 6.09 -9.40
CA THR A 319 -48.14 7.14 -8.70
C THR A 319 -49.30 7.64 -9.58
N PRO A 320 -50.30 8.38 -9.04
CA PRO A 320 -50.67 8.58 -7.63
C PRO A 320 -52.20 8.46 -7.38
N GLN A 321 -52.64 7.98 -6.20
CA GLN A 321 -53.89 8.48 -5.58
C GLN A 321 -54.03 8.16 -4.08
N LYS A 322 -54.69 9.09 -3.39
CA LYS A 322 -54.83 9.34 -1.94
C LYS A 322 -55.33 8.14 -1.07
N PRO A 323 -55.02 8.12 0.24
CA PRO A 323 -55.47 7.06 1.14
C PRO A 323 -56.82 7.35 1.82
N LYS A 324 -57.69 6.32 1.88
CA LYS A 324 -58.79 6.17 2.85
C LYS A 324 -58.81 4.75 3.43
N LYS A 325 -59.12 4.70 4.73
CA LYS A 325 -59.29 3.57 5.67
C LYS A 325 -60.00 2.31 5.15
N LYS A 326 -59.66 1.13 5.72
CA LYS A 326 -60.54 0.14 6.45
C LYS A 326 -59.77 -1.18 6.69
N LYS A 327 -59.64 -1.66 7.94
CA LYS A 327 -60.46 -2.63 8.73
C LYS A 327 -60.24 -4.14 8.39
N GLN A 328 -60.17 -4.91 9.48
CA GLN A 328 -59.90 -6.34 9.69
C GLN A 328 -61.00 -7.31 9.17
N PRO A 329 -60.79 -8.63 9.28
CA PRO A 329 -61.80 -9.61 9.70
C PRO A 329 -61.36 -10.36 10.98
N ALA A 330 -62.12 -11.21 11.68
CA ALA A 330 -63.53 -11.42 12.00
C ALA A 330 -63.55 -12.82 12.71
N TYR A 331 -64.25 -12.99 13.83
CA TYR A 331 -64.97 -14.23 14.25
C TYR A 331 -65.91 -13.91 15.44
N GLU A 332 -67.05 -14.62 15.46
CA GLU A 332 -68.41 -14.43 16.02
C GLU A 332 -68.58 -14.66 17.55
N GLU A 333 -69.32 -13.80 18.29
CA GLU A 333 -70.73 -13.88 18.87
C GLU A 333 -70.92 -14.83 20.10
N PRO A 334 -71.91 -14.64 21.02
CA PRO A 334 -72.99 -13.64 21.13
C PRO A 334 -73.20 -13.00 22.55
N GLU A 335 -74.34 -12.33 22.71
CA GLU A 335 -74.84 -11.29 23.64
C GLU A 335 -75.23 -11.68 25.10
N GLU A 336 -75.42 -10.62 25.92
CA GLU A 336 -76.50 -10.33 26.91
C GLU A 336 -76.04 -9.85 28.32
N ASP A 337 -76.51 -8.63 28.63
CA ASP A 337 -77.15 -8.11 29.86
C ASP A 337 -76.41 -7.83 31.20
N GLU A 338 -76.57 -6.55 31.59
CA GLU A 338 -76.96 -5.98 32.90
C GLU A 338 -76.03 -5.89 34.14
N GLU A 339 -76.21 -4.75 34.83
CA GLU A 339 -75.97 -4.37 36.24
C GLU A 339 -74.58 -3.86 36.73
N ASP A 340 -74.62 -2.58 37.13
CA ASP A 340 -74.19 -1.95 38.40
C ASP A 340 -72.84 -2.32 39.06
N GLU A 341 -72.00 -1.32 39.32
CA GLU A 341 -71.70 -0.79 40.67
C GLU A 341 -70.55 0.23 40.65
N ASP A 342 -70.68 1.19 41.57
CA ASP A 342 -69.77 2.28 41.87
C ASP A 342 -68.37 1.80 42.31
N GLU A 343 -67.32 2.60 42.12
CA GLU A 343 -66.43 3.01 43.22
C GLU A 343 -65.32 3.97 42.76
N GLU A 344 -65.24 5.06 43.51
CA GLU A 344 -64.26 6.13 43.53
C GLU A 344 -63.02 5.70 44.33
N TYR A 345 -61.81 5.94 43.81
CA TYR A 345 -60.59 6.05 44.64
C TYR A 345 -59.59 7.05 44.06
N ASP A 346 -59.42 8.14 44.82
CA ASP A 346 -58.21 8.99 44.88
C ASP A 346 -56.97 8.15 45.23
N ASP A 347 -55.80 8.46 44.63
CA ASP A 347 -54.55 8.52 45.40
C ASP A 347 -53.49 9.42 44.72
N ASP A 348 -53.10 10.43 45.48
CA ASP A 348 -52.13 11.47 45.22
C ASP A 348 -50.90 11.18 46.11
N SER A 349 -49.77 10.73 45.56
CA SER A 349 -48.56 10.53 46.38
C SER A 349 -47.21 10.56 45.63
N ARG A 350 -47.03 11.48 44.67
CA ARG A 350 -45.68 11.71 44.08
C ARG A 350 -45.14 13.13 44.07
N MET A 351 -45.87 14.13 44.57
CA MET A 351 -45.38 15.52 44.52
C MET A 351 -44.88 16.11 45.85
N GLU A 352 -44.95 15.39 46.98
CA GLU A 352 -44.46 15.94 48.27
C GLU A 352 -42.99 15.59 48.64
N LYS A 353 -42.33 14.69 47.91
CA LYS A 353 -40.96 14.24 48.25
C LYS A 353 -39.83 15.06 47.60
N ILE A 354 -40.15 15.94 46.66
CA ILE A 354 -39.16 16.73 45.90
C ILE A 354 -38.95 18.12 46.53
N THR A 355 -39.99 18.69 47.13
CA THR A 355 -39.94 20.03 47.75
C THR A 355 -39.22 20.04 49.10
N THR A 356 -39.32 18.97 49.88
CA THR A 356 -38.62 18.80 51.17
C THR A 356 -37.12 18.61 51.01
N LEU A 357 -36.66 17.94 49.95
CA LEU A 357 -35.24 17.71 49.69
C LEU A 357 -34.51 19.01 49.30
N LEU A 358 -35.17 19.90 48.54
CA LEU A 358 -34.63 21.19 48.14
C LEU A 358 -34.58 22.19 49.32
N ALA A 359 -35.52 22.11 50.26
CA ALA A 359 -35.53 22.95 51.46
C ALA A 359 -34.38 22.63 52.42
N ILE A 360 -34.01 21.34 52.56
CA ILE A 360 -32.89 20.90 53.43
C ILE A 360 -31.55 21.37 52.88
N ILE A 361 -31.34 21.29 51.56
CA ILE A 361 -30.10 21.76 50.91
C ILE A 361 -29.95 23.27 51.05
N GLY A 362 -31.06 24.03 50.89
CA GLY A 362 -31.09 25.47 51.13
C GLY A 362 -30.74 25.85 52.57
N ALA A 363 -31.29 25.12 53.55
CA ALA A 363 -31.03 25.38 54.97
C ALA A 363 -29.57 25.08 55.38
N VAL A 364 -28.96 24.04 54.81
CA VAL A 364 -27.54 23.69 55.06
C VAL A 364 -26.59 24.73 54.45
N LEU A 365 -26.88 25.24 53.25
CA LEU A 365 -26.07 26.28 52.60
C LEU A 365 -26.14 27.61 53.36
N ILE A 366 -27.32 27.97 53.86
CA ILE A 366 -27.51 29.17 54.70
C ILE A 366 -26.80 28.99 56.05
N GLY A 367 -26.87 27.79 56.65
CA GLY A 367 -26.14 27.46 57.88
C GLY A 367 -24.63 27.59 57.72
N CYS A 368 -24.05 27.07 56.64
CA CYS A 368 -22.62 27.19 56.34
C CYS A 368 -22.20 28.65 56.09
N ALA A 369 -23.04 29.45 55.43
CA ALA A 369 -22.78 30.88 55.21
C ALA A 369 -22.82 31.69 56.52
N VAL A 370 -23.74 31.36 57.44
CA VAL A 370 -23.83 31.99 58.76
C VAL A 370 -22.65 31.58 59.66
N ILE A 371 -22.25 30.30 59.65
CA ILE A 371 -21.07 29.81 60.40
C ILE A 371 -19.79 30.48 59.88
N PHE A 372 -19.67 30.66 58.57
CA PHE A 372 -18.54 31.37 57.95
C PHE A 372 -18.52 32.87 58.32
N LEU A 373 -19.68 33.54 58.34
CA LEU A 373 -19.78 34.96 58.72
C LEU A 373 -19.54 35.19 60.22
N VAL A 374 -20.02 34.29 61.08
CA VAL A 374 -19.78 34.35 62.54
C VAL A 374 -18.33 34.01 62.85
N GLY A 375 -17.73 33.03 62.17
CA GLY A 375 -16.29 32.74 62.26
C GLY A 375 -15.41 33.91 61.84
N ARG A 376 -15.88 34.74 60.90
CA ARG A 376 -15.21 35.96 60.42
C ARG A 376 -15.35 37.14 61.40
N ALA A 377 -16.43 37.21 62.17
CA ALA A 377 -16.67 38.25 63.17
C ALA A 377 -16.00 37.99 64.54
N VAL A 378 -15.74 36.71 64.89
CA VAL A 378 -15.16 36.29 66.19
C VAL A 378 -13.63 36.09 66.14
N GLY A 379 -12.99 36.34 65.00
CA GLY A 379 -11.52 36.38 64.92
C GLY A 379 -10.82 35.01 65.04
N ILE A 380 -11.51 33.91 64.70
CA ILE A 380 -10.98 32.53 64.84
C ILE A 380 -10.21 32.08 63.57
N PHE A 381 -10.38 32.75 62.42
CA PHE A 381 -9.64 32.45 61.19
C PHE A 381 -8.52 33.48 60.95
N ASN A 382 -7.42 33.36 61.70
CA ASN A 382 -6.18 34.06 61.40
C ASN A 382 -5.30 33.18 60.50
N PHE A 383 -5.61 33.14 59.20
CA PHE A 383 -4.70 32.59 58.18
C PHE A 383 -3.84 33.73 57.64
N GLY A 384 -2.65 33.89 58.25
CA GLY A 384 -1.57 34.66 57.65
C GLY A 384 -1.06 33.95 56.41
N ALA A 385 -1.60 34.32 55.25
CA ALA A 385 -1.04 33.96 53.96
C ALA A 385 -0.09 35.09 53.53
N THR A 386 1.20 34.84 53.61
CA THR A 386 2.24 35.68 53.00
C THR A 386 2.01 35.64 51.48
N SER A 387 1.34 36.66 50.94
CA SER A 387 1.13 36.78 49.50
C SER A 387 2.48 37.04 48.82
N ALA A 388 2.94 36.12 47.97
CA ALA A 388 4.08 36.37 47.10
C ALA A 388 3.78 37.62 46.26
N GLN A 389 4.63 38.64 46.40
CA GLN A 389 4.54 39.91 45.71
C GLN A 389 5.32 39.80 44.39
N VAL A 390 4.71 40.27 43.30
CA VAL A 390 5.21 40.16 41.93
C VAL A 390 5.20 41.55 41.29
N THR A 391 6.29 41.93 40.62
CA THR A 391 6.37 43.20 39.89
C THR A 391 5.79 43.03 38.49
N VAL A 392 4.78 43.84 38.15
CA VAL A 392 4.13 43.84 36.83
C VAL A 392 5.07 44.39 35.78
N GLU A 393 5.24 43.70 34.65
CA GLU A 393 6.05 44.17 33.52
C GLU A 393 5.24 45.11 32.61
N ASN A 394 5.91 46.03 31.90
CA ASN A 394 5.25 46.85 30.88
C ASN A 394 5.19 46.08 29.56
N VAL A 395 3.99 45.68 29.15
CA VAL A 395 3.73 44.91 27.92
C VAL A 395 3.09 45.74 26.81
N THR A 396 3.03 47.07 26.97
CA THR A 396 2.50 48.00 25.96
C THR A 396 3.30 47.90 24.66
N GLY A 397 2.61 47.80 23.52
CA GLY A 397 3.22 47.66 22.19
C GLY A 397 3.63 46.24 21.79
N LYS A 398 3.57 45.26 22.71
CA LYS A 398 3.74 43.83 22.38
C LYS A 398 2.45 43.24 21.80
N SER A 399 2.56 42.08 21.16
CA SER A 399 1.38 41.32 20.74
C SER A 399 0.57 40.84 21.95
N ALA A 400 -0.75 40.74 21.83
CA ALA A 400 -1.62 40.31 22.93
C ALA A 400 -1.24 38.94 23.50
N THR A 401 -0.80 38.02 22.64
CA THR A 401 -0.35 36.67 23.01
C THR A 401 0.99 36.68 23.76
N GLU A 402 1.95 37.50 23.33
CA GLU A 402 3.23 37.67 24.01
C GLU A 402 3.05 38.38 25.36
N ALA A 403 2.21 39.42 25.40
CA ALA A 403 1.88 40.15 26.61
C ALA A 403 1.19 39.27 27.66
N GLN A 404 0.26 38.40 27.23
CA GLN A 404 -0.39 37.44 28.12
C GLN A 404 0.62 36.50 28.76
N LYS A 405 1.50 35.92 27.93
CA LYS A 405 2.51 34.98 28.41
C LYS A 405 3.45 35.61 29.45
N ILE A 406 3.93 36.83 29.21
CA ILE A 406 4.82 37.55 30.14
C ILE A 406 4.14 37.73 31.52
N LEU A 407 2.86 38.14 31.53
CA LEU A 407 2.14 38.39 32.77
C LEU A 407 1.72 37.09 33.48
N GLU A 408 1.36 36.04 32.75
CA GLU A 408 1.04 34.73 33.31
C GLU A 408 2.27 34.00 33.88
N ASP A 409 3.44 34.14 33.23
CA ASP A 409 4.72 33.61 33.74
C ASP A 409 5.13 34.27 35.07
N LEU A 410 4.72 35.52 35.27
CA LEU A 410 4.85 36.25 36.54
C LEU A 410 3.77 35.84 37.57
N GLY A 411 2.84 34.97 37.20
CA GLY A 411 1.76 34.50 38.06
C GLY A 411 0.61 35.49 38.20
N LEU A 412 0.39 36.38 37.22
CA LEU A 412 -0.75 37.30 37.14
C LEU A 412 -1.84 36.72 36.24
N LYS A 413 -3.07 37.21 36.37
CA LYS A 413 -4.20 36.82 35.48
C LYS A 413 -4.44 37.92 34.46
N VAL A 414 -4.71 37.57 33.21
CA VAL A 414 -4.89 38.57 32.14
C VAL A 414 -6.35 38.62 31.69
N LYS A 415 -6.87 39.84 31.48
CA LYS A 415 -8.18 40.10 30.87
C LYS A 415 -8.00 41.01 29.68
N PHE A 416 -8.66 40.73 28.56
CA PHE A 416 -8.60 41.60 27.39
C PHE A 416 -9.79 42.55 27.32
N ALA A 417 -9.52 43.80 26.96
CA ALA A 417 -10.44 44.76 26.36
C ALA A 417 -9.98 45.04 24.93
N TYR A 418 -10.89 45.47 24.07
CA TYR A 418 -10.59 45.74 22.67
C TYR A 418 -11.06 47.14 22.29
N GLU A 419 -10.19 47.91 21.65
CA GLU A 419 -10.49 49.23 21.12
C GLU A 419 -9.84 49.39 19.74
N THR A 420 -10.45 50.17 18.85
CA THR A 420 -9.86 50.48 17.54
C THR A 420 -8.79 51.55 17.70
N SER A 421 -7.57 51.30 17.18
CA SER A 421 -6.48 52.29 17.14
C SER A 421 -5.93 52.42 15.72
N ASP A 422 -5.66 53.65 15.30
CA ASP A 422 -4.97 54.01 14.05
C ASP A 422 -3.45 54.09 14.21
N THR A 423 -2.96 54.06 15.45
CA THR A 423 -1.54 54.22 15.81
C THR A 423 -0.89 52.93 16.31
N VAL A 424 -1.69 51.96 16.75
CA VAL A 424 -1.23 50.64 17.24
C VAL A 424 -1.75 49.55 16.31
N ALA A 425 -0.84 48.73 15.76
CA ALA A 425 -1.20 47.65 14.84
C ALA A 425 -2.20 46.65 15.48
N GLU A 426 -3.11 46.13 14.66
CA GLU A 426 -4.14 45.18 15.10
C GLU A 426 -3.52 43.95 15.78
N GLY A 427 -4.09 43.54 16.91
CA GLY A 427 -3.59 42.44 17.75
C GLY A 427 -2.51 42.83 18.78
N ASN A 428 -2.06 44.09 18.81
CA ASN A 428 -1.09 44.59 19.79
C ASN A 428 -1.73 45.35 20.96
N VAL A 429 -1.07 45.35 22.11
CA VAL A 429 -1.53 46.01 23.34
C VAL A 429 -1.39 47.52 23.21
N ILE A 430 -2.52 48.23 23.27
CA ILE A 430 -2.62 49.69 23.34
C ILE A 430 -2.23 50.18 24.74
N SER A 431 -2.75 49.54 25.80
CA SER A 431 -2.50 49.94 27.18
C SER A 431 -2.75 48.79 28.16
N GLN A 432 -2.23 48.94 29.37
CA GLN A 432 -2.49 48.06 30.51
C GLN A 432 -3.00 48.89 31.70
N ASP A 433 -3.92 48.35 32.48
CA ASP A 433 -4.52 49.04 33.64
C ASP A 433 -3.56 49.17 34.84
N VAL A 434 -2.68 48.19 35.05
CA VAL A 434 -1.63 48.23 36.07
C VAL A 434 -0.32 48.67 35.45
N GLN A 435 0.21 49.82 35.88
CA GLN A 435 1.46 50.36 35.34
C GLN A 435 2.65 49.40 35.57
N GLY A 436 3.45 49.17 34.52
CA GLY A 436 4.69 48.39 34.63
C GLY A 436 5.66 48.97 35.68
N GLY A 437 6.26 48.09 36.47
CA GLY A 437 7.08 48.39 37.64
C GLY A 437 6.31 48.38 38.97
N THR A 438 4.97 48.26 38.95
CA THR A 438 4.15 48.17 40.16
C THR A 438 4.24 46.77 40.77
N THR A 439 4.43 46.68 42.08
CA THR A 439 4.39 45.39 42.80
C THR A 439 2.96 45.09 43.25
N VAL A 440 2.43 43.95 42.81
CA VAL A 440 1.09 43.45 43.14
C VAL A 440 1.16 42.06 43.74
N SER A 441 0.06 41.57 44.31
CA SER A 441 0.01 40.19 44.79
C SER A 441 -0.07 39.21 43.62
N SER A 442 0.60 38.06 43.72
CA SER A 442 0.42 36.97 42.74
C SER A 442 -1.07 36.61 42.61
N GLY A 443 -1.53 36.38 41.38
CA GLY A 443 -2.93 36.15 41.02
C GLY A 443 -3.76 37.41 40.78
N THR A 444 -3.18 38.61 40.93
CA THR A 444 -3.83 39.88 40.56
C THR A 444 -4.19 39.87 39.08
N GLN A 445 -5.40 40.36 38.75
CA GLN A 445 -5.87 40.48 37.38
C GLN A 445 -5.39 41.80 36.77
N VAL A 446 -4.73 41.73 35.62
CA VAL A 446 -4.29 42.86 34.80
C VAL A 446 -5.13 42.88 33.52
N GLN A 447 -5.76 44.02 33.24
CA GLN A 447 -6.51 44.24 32.01
C GLN A 447 -5.62 44.85 30.93
N LEU A 448 -5.57 44.21 29.76
CA LEU A 448 -4.88 44.72 28.57
C LEU A 448 -5.91 45.20 27.56
N THR A 449 -5.80 46.46 27.12
CA THR A 449 -6.55 46.98 25.99
C THR A 449 -5.77 46.68 24.72
N VAL A 450 -6.37 45.94 23.78
CA VAL A 450 -5.75 45.47 22.54
C VAL A 450 -6.37 46.18 21.35
N SER A 451 -5.54 46.55 20.38
CA SER A 451 -5.99 47.16 19.13
C SER A 451 -6.76 46.13 18.30
N GLY A 452 -8.05 46.36 18.06
CA GLY A 452 -8.91 45.48 17.28
C GLY A 452 -10.34 45.41 17.78
N THR A 453 -11.10 44.45 17.26
CA THR A 453 -12.45 44.12 17.75
C THR A 453 -12.41 42.83 18.58
N ALA A 454 -13.30 42.72 19.57
CA ALA A 454 -13.32 41.54 20.43
C ALA A 454 -13.56 40.26 19.60
N PRO A 455 -12.80 39.16 19.82
CA PRO A 455 -13.12 37.88 19.24
C PRO A 455 -14.52 37.45 19.69
N ALA A 456 -15.33 36.96 18.75
CA ALA A 456 -16.71 36.56 19.01
C ALA A 456 -16.77 35.54 20.16
N SER A 457 -17.48 35.89 21.24
CA SER A 457 -17.62 35.04 22.42
C SER A 457 -18.58 33.86 22.16
N ASP A 458 -18.40 32.76 22.88
CA ASP A 458 -19.18 31.52 22.76
C ASP A 458 -20.71 31.69 22.90
N THR A 459 -21.19 32.83 23.43
CA THR A 459 -22.63 33.10 23.61
C THR A 459 -23.37 33.52 22.34
N ASP A 460 -22.66 33.88 21.25
CA ASP A 460 -23.29 34.31 19.97
C ASP A 460 -23.29 33.23 18.89
N THR A 461 -22.85 32.02 19.22
CA THR A 461 -22.86 30.88 18.31
C THR A 461 -24.16 30.10 18.44
N ILE A 462 -24.79 29.77 17.31
CA ILE A 462 -25.97 28.90 17.23
C ILE A 462 -25.57 27.58 16.54
N PRO A 463 -26.23 26.45 16.85
CA PRO A 463 -25.87 25.16 16.28
C PRO A 463 -26.17 25.13 14.77
N VAL A 464 -25.22 24.60 13.99
CA VAL A 464 -25.33 24.46 12.53
C VAL A 464 -26.07 23.15 12.24
N PRO A 465 -27.26 23.20 11.60
CA PRO A 465 -27.97 21.99 11.16
C PRO A 465 -27.13 21.14 10.21
N ASP A 466 -27.24 19.82 10.33
CA ASP A 466 -26.71 18.88 9.34
C ASP A 466 -27.71 18.74 8.19
N VAL A 467 -27.27 19.09 6.98
CA VAL A 467 -28.03 19.03 5.74
C VAL A 467 -27.36 18.13 4.70
N LEU A 468 -26.40 17.30 5.09
CA LEU A 468 -25.74 16.35 4.20
C LEU A 468 -26.76 15.37 3.58
N GLY A 469 -26.71 15.19 2.26
CA GLY A 469 -27.65 14.35 1.52
C GLY A 469 -29.06 14.90 1.37
N ALA A 470 -29.38 16.07 1.97
CA ALA A 470 -30.65 16.75 1.74
C ALA A 470 -30.69 17.36 0.33
N LEU A 471 -31.90 17.56 -0.20
CA LEU A 471 -32.09 18.31 -1.45
C LEU A 471 -31.65 19.77 -1.25
N GLU A 472 -31.06 20.36 -2.28
CA GLU A 472 -30.58 21.76 -2.24
C GLU A 472 -31.59 22.75 -1.65
N ALA A 473 -32.87 22.63 -2.05
CA ALA A 473 -33.95 23.49 -1.58
C ALA A 473 -34.23 23.31 -0.07
N ASP A 474 -34.26 22.07 0.40
CA ASP A 474 -34.54 21.72 1.80
C ASP A 474 -33.37 22.11 2.71
N ALA A 475 -32.13 21.90 2.23
CA ALA A 475 -30.91 22.30 2.89
C ALA A 475 -30.83 23.82 3.08
N THR A 476 -31.09 24.57 2.00
CA THR A 476 -31.10 26.04 2.04
C THR A 476 -32.15 26.56 3.00
N ALA A 477 -33.38 26.04 2.93
CA ALA A 477 -34.47 26.45 3.82
C ALA A 477 -34.19 26.15 5.29
N THR A 478 -33.57 25.00 5.57
CA THR A 478 -33.21 24.58 6.93
C THR A 478 -32.15 25.50 7.54
N LEU A 479 -31.07 25.77 6.79
CA LEU A 479 -29.99 26.63 7.25
C LEU A 479 -30.44 28.10 7.43
N THR A 480 -31.24 28.63 6.50
CA THR A 480 -31.76 30.00 6.61
C THR A 480 -32.75 30.17 7.77
N ARG A 481 -33.63 29.18 8.00
CA ARG A 481 -34.53 29.20 9.16
C ARG A 481 -33.78 29.12 10.49
N SER A 482 -32.63 28.46 10.49
CA SER A 482 -31.72 28.41 11.64
C SER A 482 -30.84 29.65 11.76
N GLY A 483 -31.04 30.69 10.95
CA GLY A 483 -30.34 31.97 11.10
C GLY A 483 -29.02 32.09 10.36
N PHE A 484 -28.72 31.19 9.39
CA PHE A 484 -27.51 31.24 8.58
C PHE A 484 -27.76 31.77 7.16
N THR A 485 -26.74 32.41 6.60
CA THR A 485 -26.69 32.74 5.17
C THR A 485 -26.14 31.54 4.40
N VAL A 486 -26.67 31.21 3.22
CA VAL A 486 -26.24 30.02 2.47
C VAL A 486 -25.51 30.41 1.19
N THR A 487 -24.29 29.92 1.02
CA THR A 487 -23.54 29.97 -0.24
C THR A 487 -23.57 28.60 -0.89
N LYS A 488 -23.79 28.54 -2.20
CA LYS A 488 -23.83 27.28 -2.95
C LYS A 488 -22.59 27.16 -3.82
N ALA A 489 -22.05 25.96 -3.89
CA ALA A 489 -21.03 25.57 -4.86
C ALA A 489 -21.46 24.28 -5.56
N ASP A 490 -21.00 24.07 -6.78
CA ASP A 490 -21.22 22.81 -7.49
C ASP A 490 -20.07 21.85 -7.20
N GLY A 491 -20.38 20.55 -7.11
CA GLY A 491 -19.40 19.49 -7.00
C GLY A 491 -19.92 18.18 -7.57
N TYR A 492 -19.04 17.23 -7.82
CA TYR A 492 -19.39 15.93 -8.39
C TYR A 492 -19.36 14.83 -7.32
N SER A 493 -20.23 13.83 -7.46
CA SER A 493 -20.27 12.68 -6.57
C SER A 493 -20.83 11.46 -7.30
N ASP A 494 -20.09 10.36 -7.22
CA ASP A 494 -20.51 9.08 -7.80
C ASP A 494 -21.59 8.36 -6.96
N THR A 495 -21.78 8.81 -5.71
CA THR A 495 -22.64 8.15 -4.72
C THR A 495 -23.83 9.01 -4.29
N ILE A 496 -23.76 10.33 -4.44
CA ILE A 496 -24.83 11.26 -4.08
C ILE A 496 -25.53 11.75 -5.34
N GLU A 497 -26.84 11.50 -5.43
CA GLU A 497 -27.67 11.88 -6.58
C GLU A 497 -27.60 13.38 -6.87
N LYS A 498 -27.69 13.74 -8.17
CA LYS A 498 -27.70 15.13 -8.63
C LYS A 498 -28.77 15.96 -7.90
N GLY A 499 -28.38 17.14 -7.42
CA GLY A 499 -29.26 18.07 -6.70
C GLY A 499 -29.30 17.89 -5.18
N LYS A 500 -28.51 16.97 -4.62
CA LYS A 500 -28.33 16.79 -3.15
C LYS A 500 -27.01 17.36 -2.65
N VAL A 501 -26.98 17.73 -1.38
CA VAL A 501 -25.77 18.28 -0.73
C VAL A 501 -24.71 17.18 -0.53
N ILE A 502 -23.51 17.37 -1.09
CA ILE A 502 -22.36 16.46 -0.95
C ILE A 502 -21.47 16.82 0.23
N SER A 503 -21.45 18.09 0.62
CA SER A 503 -20.70 18.58 1.77
C SER A 503 -21.23 19.94 2.21
N GLN A 504 -20.98 20.28 3.47
CA GLN A 504 -21.29 21.59 4.04
C GLN A 504 -20.13 22.10 4.90
N ASN A 505 -19.97 23.41 4.97
CA ASN A 505 -19.01 24.08 5.82
C ASN A 505 -19.59 25.37 6.40
N PRO A 506 -19.66 25.57 7.73
CA PRO A 506 -19.27 24.64 8.80
C PRO A 506 -20.03 23.29 8.80
N VAL A 507 -19.39 22.26 9.36
CA VAL A 507 -19.94 20.89 9.42
C VAL A 507 -21.18 20.81 10.30
N GLY A 508 -22.12 19.93 9.95
CA GLY A 508 -23.34 19.71 10.72
C GLY A 508 -23.04 19.34 12.17
N GLY A 509 -23.78 19.94 13.11
CA GLY A 509 -23.57 19.76 14.55
C GLY A 509 -22.50 20.66 15.18
N SER A 510 -21.73 21.42 14.39
CA SER A 510 -20.85 22.45 14.93
C SER A 510 -21.63 23.68 15.41
N ARG A 511 -20.96 24.64 16.05
CA ARG A 511 -21.54 25.95 16.39
C ARG A 511 -20.91 27.03 15.50
N ALA A 512 -21.72 27.96 15.01
CA ALA A 512 -21.25 29.09 14.22
C ALA A 512 -22.05 30.36 14.57
N ALA A 513 -21.48 31.54 14.33
CA ALA A 513 -22.13 32.80 14.70
C ALA A 513 -23.49 32.96 14.00
N SER A 514 -24.48 33.51 14.70
CA SER A 514 -25.78 33.84 14.08
C SER A 514 -25.57 34.80 12.89
N GLY A 515 -26.21 34.51 11.76
CA GLY A 515 -26.07 35.28 10.51
C GLY A 515 -24.85 34.89 9.66
N SER A 516 -23.94 34.04 10.17
CA SER A 516 -22.78 33.57 9.41
C SER A 516 -23.14 32.73 8.19
N THR A 517 -22.18 32.60 7.27
CA THR A 517 -22.35 31.89 6.01
C THR A 517 -22.01 30.41 6.14
N VAL A 518 -22.95 29.55 5.75
CA VAL A 518 -22.73 28.12 5.54
C VAL A 518 -22.63 27.87 4.03
N THR A 519 -21.51 27.33 3.59
CA THR A 519 -21.32 26.90 2.20
C THR A 519 -21.80 25.46 2.06
N ILE A 520 -22.70 25.18 1.13
CA ILE A 520 -23.13 23.84 0.75
C ILE A 520 -22.65 23.54 -0.67
N VAL A 521 -22.14 22.33 -0.88
CA VAL A 521 -21.75 21.85 -2.21
C VAL A 521 -22.83 20.91 -2.74
N ILE A 522 -23.31 21.15 -3.96
CA ILE A 522 -24.43 20.42 -4.58
C ILE A 522 -23.90 19.44 -5.61
N SER A 523 -24.33 18.18 -5.51
CA SER A 523 -23.97 17.13 -6.46
C SER A 523 -24.49 17.47 -7.85
N GLN A 524 -23.61 17.43 -8.84
CA GLN A 524 -23.96 17.45 -10.26
C GLN A 524 -24.14 16.04 -10.85
N GLY A 525 -24.06 15.00 -10.01
CA GLY A 525 -23.92 13.60 -10.41
C GLY A 525 -22.44 13.17 -10.50
N PRO A 526 -22.17 11.96 -11.02
CA PRO A 526 -20.81 11.52 -11.32
C PRO A 526 -20.11 12.54 -12.23
N ASP A 527 -18.81 12.75 -12.03
CA ASP A 527 -18.05 13.64 -12.91
C ASP A 527 -17.95 13.01 -14.30
N THR A 528 -18.74 13.51 -15.25
CA THR A 528 -18.69 13.07 -16.66
C THR A 528 -17.80 13.97 -17.52
N GLY A 529 -17.06 14.91 -16.92
CA GLY A 529 -16.17 15.84 -17.61
C GLY A 529 -14.72 15.36 -17.66
N SER A 530 -14.34 14.74 -18.79
CA SER A 530 -12.95 14.62 -19.28
C SER A 530 -12.01 13.59 -18.61
N LYS A 531 -12.35 12.31 -18.70
CA LYS A 531 -11.32 11.27 -18.85
C LYS A 531 -10.95 11.19 -20.34
N ASN A 532 -9.84 11.81 -20.74
CA ASN A 532 -9.30 11.55 -22.08
C ASN A 532 -8.82 10.11 -22.12
N THR A 533 -9.30 9.33 -23.08
CA THR A 533 -8.82 7.96 -23.25
C THR A 533 -7.49 7.98 -23.96
N MET A 534 -6.52 7.21 -23.46
CA MET A 534 -5.22 7.03 -24.08
C MET A 534 -5.39 6.53 -25.53
N PRO A 535 -4.90 7.25 -26.54
CA PRO A 535 -5.01 6.81 -27.92
C PRO A 535 -4.11 5.59 -28.20
N ALA A 536 -4.50 4.78 -29.18
CA ALA A 536 -3.69 3.64 -29.63
C ALA A 536 -2.49 4.14 -30.45
N ILE A 537 -1.32 4.20 -29.83
CA ILE A 537 -0.09 4.69 -30.47
C ILE A 537 0.96 3.60 -30.76
N ILE A 538 0.76 2.38 -30.24
CA ILE A 538 1.68 1.26 -30.49
C ILE A 538 1.65 0.88 -31.97
N GLY A 539 2.83 0.70 -32.57
CA GLY A 539 3.02 0.42 -33.99
C GLY A 539 3.01 1.65 -34.90
N LEU A 540 2.72 2.84 -34.36
CA LEU A 540 2.82 4.09 -35.11
C LEU A 540 4.26 4.58 -35.18
N ASP A 541 4.54 5.40 -36.19
CA ASP A 541 5.80 6.13 -36.27
C ASP A 541 5.84 7.18 -35.16
N VAL A 542 7.02 7.41 -34.58
CA VAL A 542 7.21 8.24 -33.37
C VAL A 542 6.60 9.64 -33.54
N GLU A 543 6.83 10.28 -34.69
CA GLU A 543 6.28 11.60 -35.00
C GLU A 543 4.74 11.60 -35.01
N THR A 544 4.12 10.54 -35.54
CA THR A 544 2.67 10.40 -35.60
C THR A 544 2.09 10.16 -34.20
N ALA A 545 2.72 9.31 -33.41
CA ALA A 545 2.33 9.05 -32.03
C ALA A 545 2.39 10.32 -31.17
N VAL A 546 3.49 11.08 -31.27
CA VAL A 546 3.67 12.35 -30.55
C VAL A 546 2.61 13.38 -30.94
N ALA A 547 2.29 13.49 -32.23
CA ALA A 547 1.24 14.39 -32.70
C ALA A 547 -0.14 14.02 -32.12
N ILE A 548 -0.51 12.74 -32.15
CA ILE A 548 -1.77 12.23 -31.62
C ILE A 548 -1.87 12.50 -30.11
N LEU A 549 -0.81 12.24 -29.35
CA LEU A 549 -0.80 12.49 -27.90
C LEU A 549 -0.96 13.98 -27.58
N THR A 550 -0.26 14.84 -28.31
CA THR A 550 -0.32 16.29 -28.11
C THR A 550 -1.71 16.85 -28.46
N GLU A 551 -2.32 16.38 -29.55
CA GLU A 551 -3.69 16.75 -29.95
C GLU A 551 -4.73 16.33 -28.90
N ASN A 552 -4.50 15.20 -28.23
CA ASN A 552 -5.34 14.71 -27.14
C ASN A 552 -4.97 15.32 -25.76
N GLY A 553 -4.16 16.38 -25.73
CA GLY A 553 -3.86 17.14 -24.52
C GLY A 553 -2.92 16.44 -23.54
N PHE A 554 -2.13 15.48 -24.01
CA PHE A 554 -1.09 14.82 -23.21
C PHE A 554 0.27 15.47 -23.41
N LEU A 555 1.12 15.39 -22.38
CA LEU A 555 2.51 15.82 -22.44
C LEU A 555 3.39 14.62 -22.84
N ILE A 556 4.45 14.86 -23.62
CA ILE A 556 5.40 13.81 -23.98
C ILE A 556 6.47 13.71 -22.89
N GLY A 557 6.66 12.50 -22.38
CA GLY A 557 7.66 12.16 -21.37
C GLY A 557 8.95 11.62 -21.96
N ASP A 558 9.54 10.66 -21.27
CA ASP A 558 10.78 9.99 -21.67
C ASP A 558 10.56 9.19 -22.96
N GLN A 559 11.49 9.34 -23.91
CA GLN A 559 11.57 8.51 -25.12
C GLN A 559 12.79 7.61 -25.00
N LYS A 560 12.59 6.28 -25.03
CA LYS A 560 13.68 5.31 -24.88
C LYS A 560 13.66 4.27 -25.99
N GLU A 561 14.84 3.97 -26.51
CA GLU A 561 15.03 2.84 -27.41
C GLU A 561 14.96 1.52 -26.63
N MET A 562 14.22 0.54 -27.16
CA MET A 562 14.11 -0.79 -26.57
C MET A 562 13.90 -1.85 -27.65
N SER A 563 14.39 -3.06 -27.41
CA SER A 563 14.20 -4.18 -28.33
C SER A 563 12.78 -4.72 -28.21
N ASP A 564 12.17 -5.00 -29.36
CA ASP A 564 10.84 -5.60 -29.46
C ASP A 564 10.80 -6.54 -30.68
N ASP A 565 10.41 -7.79 -30.46
CA ASP A 565 10.41 -8.82 -31.50
C ASP A 565 9.19 -8.74 -32.43
N THR A 566 8.17 -7.96 -32.05
CA THR A 566 6.87 -7.86 -32.72
C THR A 566 6.65 -6.53 -33.42
N VAL A 567 7.29 -5.47 -32.94
CA VAL A 567 7.16 -4.11 -33.46
C VAL A 567 8.41 -3.75 -34.28
N PRO A 568 8.28 -3.37 -35.57
CA PRO A 568 9.43 -2.99 -36.40
C PRO A 568 10.23 -1.81 -35.85
N ALA A 569 11.53 -1.79 -36.16
CA ALA A 569 12.43 -0.71 -35.74
C ALA A 569 11.91 0.67 -36.21
N GLY A 570 12.04 1.68 -35.34
CA GLY A 570 11.59 3.05 -35.57
C GLY A 570 10.11 3.31 -35.25
N LYS A 571 9.37 2.31 -34.79
CA LYS A 571 7.96 2.43 -34.37
C LYS A 571 7.82 2.39 -32.86
N VAL A 572 6.75 2.98 -32.35
CA VAL A 572 6.44 2.94 -30.91
C VAL A 572 6.07 1.51 -30.50
N CYS A 573 6.84 0.90 -29.60
CA CYS A 573 6.56 -0.43 -29.04
C CYS A 573 6.04 -0.39 -27.60
N TYR A 574 6.15 0.76 -26.94
CA TYR A 574 5.69 0.93 -25.56
C TYR A 574 5.09 2.31 -25.35
N ALA A 575 4.09 2.38 -24.48
CA ALA A 575 3.56 3.62 -23.93
C ALA A 575 3.28 3.41 -22.43
N SER A 576 3.48 4.44 -21.61
CA SER A 576 3.25 4.36 -20.15
C SER A 576 1.79 4.09 -19.75
N TYR A 577 0.85 4.29 -20.67
CA TYR A 577 -0.58 3.98 -20.52
C TYR A 577 -1.07 3.09 -21.66
N THR A 578 -1.97 2.16 -21.34
CA THR A 578 -2.57 1.27 -22.33
C THR A 578 -3.63 2.00 -23.16
N ALA A 579 -3.73 1.68 -24.45
CA ALA A 579 -4.75 2.26 -25.32
C ALA A 579 -6.17 2.03 -24.75
N GLY A 580 -6.98 3.09 -24.73
CA GLY A 580 -8.33 3.10 -24.17
C GLY A 580 -8.39 3.35 -22.66
N ALA A 581 -7.25 3.35 -21.94
CA ALA A 581 -7.23 3.69 -20.52
C ALA A 581 -7.68 5.14 -20.29
N ALA A 582 -8.43 5.39 -19.23
CA ALA A 582 -8.74 6.74 -18.80
C ALA A 582 -7.48 7.42 -18.25
N VAL A 583 -7.10 8.55 -18.82
CA VAL A 583 -5.91 9.31 -18.43
C VAL A 583 -6.30 10.76 -18.17
N GLU A 584 -5.79 11.32 -17.08
CA GLU A 584 -6.04 12.71 -16.70
C GLU A 584 -5.46 13.67 -17.75
N PRO A 585 -6.17 14.74 -18.13
CA PRO A 585 -5.65 15.75 -19.05
C PRO A 585 -4.32 16.35 -18.55
N GLY A 586 -3.36 16.55 -19.45
CA GLY A 586 -2.02 17.07 -19.10
C GLY A 586 -1.07 16.03 -18.50
N SER A 587 -1.47 14.76 -18.40
CA SER A 587 -0.57 13.68 -18.00
C SER A 587 0.59 13.49 -18.97
N THR A 588 1.75 13.15 -18.43
CA THR A 588 2.96 12.83 -19.18
C THR A 588 2.96 11.38 -19.65
N ILE A 589 3.22 11.15 -20.93
CA ILE A 589 3.22 9.84 -21.57
C ILE A 589 4.64 9.51 -22.04
N ASP A 590 5.24 8.49 -21.43
CA ASP A 590 6.53 7.97 -21.86
C ASP A 590 6.33 6.99 -23.02
N ILE A 591 7.22 7.01 -24.01
CA ILE A 591 7.14 6.16 -25.20
C ILE A 591 8.43 5.36 -25.40
N GLY A 592 8.28 4.09 -25.75
CA GLY A 592 9.39 3.23 -26.15
C GLY A 592 9.45 3.09 -27.66
N ILE A 593 10.64 3.28 -28.23
CA ILE A 593 10.92 3.20 -29.66
C ILE A 593 11.58 1.85 -29.92
N SER A 594 10.96 1.03 -30.77
CA SER A 594 11.53 -0.26 -31.13
C SER A 594 12.85 -0.06 -31.88
N VAL A 595 13.88 -0.79 -31.47
CA VAL A 595 15.11 -0.99 -32.28
C VAL A 595 15.09 -2.32 -33.04
N GLY A 596 13.95 -3.02 -33.04
CA GLY A 596 13.79 -4.37 -33.57
C GLY A 596 14.12 -5.46 -32.54
N PRO A 597 14.09 -6.74 -32.97
CA PRO A 597 14.29 -7.88 -32.08
C PRO A 597 15.66 -7.87 -31.40
N LYS A 598 15.74 -8.48 -30.21
CA LYS A 598 17.01 -8.60 -29.47
C LYS A 598 18.02 -9.33 -30.36
N ALA A 599 19.18 -8.72 -30.60
CA ALA A 599 20.26 -9.37 -31.36
C ALA A 599 20.72 -10.61 -30.60
N VAL A 600 20.45 -11.80 -31.17
CA VAL A 600 20.95 -13.06 -30.63
C VAL A 600 22.45 -13.12 -30.88
N THR A 601 23.23 -13.24 -29.82
CA THR A 601 24.68 -13.47 -29.93
C THR A 601 25.02 -14.94 -29.67
N TYR A 602 26.20 -15.35 -30.10
CA TYR A 602 26.67 -16.73 -30.03
C TYR A 602 28.08 -16.82 -29.46
N ALA A 603 28.40 -17.96 -28.85
CA ALA A 603 29.68 -18.28 -28.24
C ALA A 603 30.29 -19.57 -28.84
N TYR A 604 31.62 -19.68 -28.78
CA TYR A 604 32.35 -20.89 -29.13
C TYR A 604 33.40 -21.16 -28.04
N GLN A 605 33.19 -22.25 -27.30
CA GLN A 605 33.96 -22.62 -26.11
C GLN A 605 34.52 -24.05 -26.19
N GLU A 606 34.82 -24.51 -27.40
CA GLU A 606 35.33 -25.85 -27.62
C GLU A 606 36.79 -25.86 -28.04
N ALA A 607 37.50 -26.92 -27.66
CA ALA A 607 38.87 -27.11 -28.09
C ALA A 607 38.92 -27.35 -29.61
N VAL A 608 39.89 -26.72 -30.29
CA VAL A 608 40.08 -26.94 -31.73
C VAL A 608 41.02 -28.13 -31.93
N ALA A 609 40.52 -29.18 -32.57
CA ALA A 609 41.27 -30.41 -32.84
C ALA A 609 42.28 -30.24 -33.99
N SER A 610 43.18 -31.21 -34.12
CA SER A 610 44.16 -31.28 -35.21
C SER A 610 43.49 -31.44 -36.58
N PRO A 611 44.05 -30.87 -37.67
CA PRO A 611 43.58 -31.14 -39.03
C PRO A 611 43.93 -32.55 -39.54
N ALA A 612 44.65 -33.38 -38.79
CA ALA A 612 45.03 -34.73 -39.19
C ALA A 612 43.83 -35.63 -39.58
N ASP A 613 42.68 -35.43 -38.95
CA ASP A 613 41.44 -36.16 -39.27
C ASP A 613 40.81 -35.69 -40.60
N LEU A 614 41.16 -34.49 -41.06
CA LEU A 614 40.64 -33.86 -42.29
C LEU A 614 41.60 -34.05 -43.48
N ASP A 615 42.90 -34.04 -43.23
CA ASP A 615 43.93 -34.34 -44.24
C ASP A 615 45.07 -35.18 -43.62
N PRO A 616 45.16 -36.47 -43.99
CA PRO A 616 46.21 -37.37 -43.52
C PRO A 616 47.65 -36.95 -43.84
N GLN A 617 47.86 -35.97 -44.74
CA GLN A 617 49.19 -35.43 -45.04
C GLN A 617 49.71 -34.48 -43.96
N TYR A 618 48.85 -33.99 -43.07
CA TYR A 618 49.27 -33.20 -41.92
C TYR A 618 50.08 -34.07 -40.95
N LYS A 619 51.26 -33.59 -40.54
CA LYS A 619 52.09 -34.23 -39.51
C LYS A 619 52.05 -33.40 -38.24
N GLU A 620 51.74 -34.02 -37.10
CA GLU A 620 51.77 -33.37 -35.79
C GLU A 620 53.10 -32.65 -35.53
N GLY A 621 53.06 -31.44 -34.97
CA GLY A 621 54.23 -30.56 -34.83
C GLY A 621 54.45 -29.59 -36.00
N THR A 622 53.75 -29.79 -37.13
CA THR A 622 53.78 -28.87 -38.28
C THR A 622 53.06 -27.57 -37.91
N GLU A 623 53.70 -26.45 -38.25
CA GLU A 623 53.11 -25.13 -38.03
C GLU A 623 51.84 -24.97 -38.87
N CYS A 624 50.75 -24.68 -38.18
CA CYS A 624 49.42 -24.56 -38.77
C CYS A 624 48.79 -23.25 -38.31
N THR A 625 48.34 -22.45 -39.27
CA THR A 625 47.50 -21.27 -39.00
C THR A 625 46.04 -21.72 -38.97
N VAL A 626 45.36 -21.43 -37.87
CA VAL A 626 43.95 -21.74 -37.63
C VAL A 626 43.16 -20.45 -37.61
N THR A 627 42.15 -20.36 -38.46
CA THR A 627 41.23 -19.22 -38.54
C THR A 627 39.80 -19.67 -38.29
N ILE A 628 39.09 -19.02 -37.37
CA ILE A 628 37.66 -19.22 -37.14
C ILE A 628 36.91 -18.03 -37.72
N THR A 629 36.03 -18.27 -38.69
CA THR A 629 35.19 -17.24 -39.31
C THR A 629 33.72 -17.57 -39.14
N GLY A 630 32.87 -16.56 -38.94
CA GLY A 630 31.42 -16.72 -39.02
C GLY A 630 30.93 -16.93 -40.44
N GLN A 631 29.66 -17.33 -40.60
CA GLN A 631 29.01 -17.52 -41.90
C GLN A 631 29.00 -16.24 -42.75
N SER A 632 28.94 -15.07 -42.10
CA SER A 632 29.09 -13.75 -42.74
C SER A 632 30.49 -13.48 -43.30
N GLY A 633 31.49 -14.32 -42.99
CA GLY A 633 32.90 -14.11 -43.31
C GLY A 633 33.67 -13.31 -42.25
N THR A 634 33.04 -12.93 -41.15
CA THR A 634 33.68 -12.22 -40.04
C THR A 634 34.73 -13.11 -39.37
N GLU A 635 35.99 -12.67 -39.28
CA GLU A 635 37.07 -13.40 -38.60
C GLU A 635 36.99 -13.16 -37.08
N TYR A 636 36.78 -14.24 -36.31
CA TYR A 636 36.69 -14.20 -34.85
C TYR A 636 37.99 -14.62 -34.16
N LEU A 637 38.78 -15.48 -34.82
CA LEU A 637 40.08 -15.92 -34.33
C LEU A 637 41.01 -16.19 -35.50
N LYS A 638 42.28 -15.80 -35.37
CA LYS A 638 43.37 -16.26 -36.22
C LYS A 638 44.62 -16.45 -35.39
N THR A 639 45.14 -17.66 -35.37
CA THR A 639 46.30 -18.02 -34.56
C THR A 639 47.16 -19.05 -35.27
N THR A 640 48.45 -19.09 -34.98
CA THR A 640 49.39 -20.06 -35.53
C THR A 640 49.90 -20.95 -34.41
N VAL A 641 49.75 -22.27 -34.55
CA VAL A 641 50.10 -23.26 -33.54
C VAL A 641 50.92 -24.39 -34.16
N ARG A 642 51.66 -25.11 -33.31
CA ARG A 642 52.37 -26.36 -33.69
C ARG A 642 51.84 -27.58 -32.95
N SER A 643 50.92 -27.38 -32.00
CA SER A 643 50.38 -28.41 -31.14
C SER A 643 48.87 -28.27 -31.01
N PHE A 644 48.18 -29.39 -31.11
CA PHE A 644 46.74 -29.53 -30.92
C PHE A 644 46.43 -30.46 -29.73
N PRO A 645 45.25 -30.37 -29.11
CA PRO A 645 44.17 -29.43 -29.41
C PRO A 645 44.45 -28.02 -28.86
N ILE A 646 43.87 -26.98 -29.48
CA ILE A 646 43.88 -25.62 -28.94
C ILE A 646 42.81 -25.54 -27.85
N THR A 647 43.21 -25.61 -26.57
CA THR A 647 42.28 -25.70 -25.44
C THR A 647 41.74 -24.35 -24.94
N THR A 648 42.25 -23.23 -25.46
CA THR A 648 41.97 -21.87 -24.96
C THR A 648 41.05 -21.05 -25.86
N VAL A 649 40.19 -21.69 -26.65
CA VAL A 649 39.25 -20.94 -27.49
C VAL A 649 38.00 -20.63 -26.69
N ASN A 650 37.80 -19.36 -26.38
CA ASN A 650 36.62 -18.85 -25.70
C ASN A 650 36.17 -17.55 -26.40
N LEU A 651 35.30 -17.69 -27.40
CA LEU A 651 34.76 -16.59 -28.19
C LEU A 651 33.32 -16.33 -27.76
N HIS A 652 32.93 -15.06 -27.70
CA HIS A 652 31.63 -14.58 -27.24
C HIS A 652 31.14 -13.43 -28.14
N GLY A 653 29.84 -13.14 -28.12
CA GLY A 653 29.29 -11.99 -28.85
C GLY A 653 29.30 -12.15 -30.38
N MET A 654 29.41 -13.38 -30.89
CA MET A 654 29.40 -13.64 -32.33
C MET A 654 27.99 -13.43 -32.88
N ALA A 655 27.88 -12.91 -34.11
CA ALA A 655 26.59 -12.59 -34.73
C ALA A 655 26.02 -13.75 -35.55
N ASP A 656 26.90 -14.63 -36.05
CA ASP A 656 26.50 -15.78 -36.85
C ASP A 656 26.19 -16.98 -35.93
N PRO A 657 25.21 -17.85 -36.27
CA PRO A 657 24.96 -19.10 -35.55
C PRO A 657 25.94 -20.23 -35.91
N ALA A 658 26.73 -20.05 -36.98
CA ALA A 658 27.63 -21.05 -37.52
C ALA A 658 28.82 -20.39 -38.24
N GLY A 659 29.85 -21.19 -38.49
CA GLY A 659 31.09 -20.71 -39.10
C GLY A 659 31.96 -21.81 -39.69
N LEU A 660 33.18 -21.44 -40.04
CA LEU A 660 34.22 -22.32 -40.55
C LEU A 660 35.48 -22.20 -39.69
N ILE A 661 36.11 -23.34 -39.43
CA ILE A 661 37.48 -23.41 -38.93
C ILE A 661 38.36 -23.81 -40.10
N THR A 662 39.25 -22.90 -40.51
CA THR A 662 40.19 -23.07 -41.61
C THR A 662 41.58 -23.33 -41.07
N TYR A 663 42.25 -24.35 -41.60
CA TYR A 663 43.62 -24.73 -41.29
C TYR A 663 44.50 -24.49 -42.50
N GLU A 664 45.61 -23.79 -42.33
CA GLU A 664 46.61 -23.54 -43.37
C GLU A 664 47.99 -23.95 -42.88
N TYR A 665 48.64 -24.87 -43.59
CA TYR A 665 49.98 -25.37 -43.27
C TYR A 665 50.74 -25.72 -44.54
N THR A 666 52.01 -26.10 -44.39
CA THR A 666 52.84 -26.56 -45.50
C THR A 666 53.21 -28.03 -45.34
N VAL A 667 53.21 -28.75 -46.47
CA VAL A 667 53.67 -30.14 -46.56
C VAL A 667 54.88 -30.16 -47.46
N THR A 668 56.00 -30.69 -46.95
CA THR A 668 57.23 -30.92 -47.72
C THR A 668 57.29 -32.38 -48.12
N GLY A 669 57.35 -32.65 -49.43
CA GLY A 669 57.54 -34.00 -49.95
C GLY A 669 58.89 -34.60 -49.54
N GLU A 670 59.04 -35.91 -49.67
CA GLU A 670 60.31 -36.57 -49.37
C GLU A 670 61.37 -36.20 -50.43
N ALA A 671 62.60 -35.96 -49.96
CA ALA A 671 63.72 -35.74 -50.87
C ALA A 671 64.03 -37.05 -51.60
N THR A 672 64.19 -36.99 -52.92
CA THR A 672 64.47 -38.17 -53.73
C THR A 672 65.97 -38.19 -54.04
N THR A 673 66.65 -39.26 -53.64
CA THR A 673 68.05 -39.47 -54.00
C THR A 673 68.12 -40.38 -55.23
N THR A 674 68.67 -39.86 -56.32
CA THR A 674 68.93 -40.60 -57.56
C THR A 674 70.43 -40.61 -57.85
N THR A 675 70.90 -41.64 -58.56
CA THR A 675 72.28 -41.70 -59.02
C THR A 675 72.37 -41.03 -60.39
N ASP A 676 73.27 -40.06 -60.55
CA ASP A 676 73.51 -39.40 -61.84
C ASP A 676 74.34 -40.28 -62.80
N GLU A 677 74.53 -39.81 -64.03
CA GLU A 677 75.25 -40.54 -65.09
C GLU A 677 76.73 -40.81 -64.75
N ASP A 678 77.30 -40.08 -63.78
CA ASP A 678 78.68 -40.22 -63.31
C ASP A 678 78.81 -41.13 -62.06
N GLY A 679 77.69 -41.68 -61.57
CA GLY A 679 77.67 -42.58 -60.41
C GLY A 679 77.59 -41.87 -59.05
N ASN A 680 77.36 -40.55 -59.01
CA ASN A 680 77.22 -39.79 -57.77
C ASN A 680 75.77 -39.77 -57.29
N LEU A 681 75.57 -39.78 -55.97
CA LEU A 681 74.24 -39.63 -55.36
C LEU A 681 73.81 -38.17 -55.37
N VAL A 682 72.80 -37.83 -56.16
CA VAL A 682 72.17 -36.50 -56.20
C VAL A 682 70.86 -36.56 -55.43
N THR A 683 70.72 -35.71 -54.41
CA THR A 683 69.46 -35.59 -53.65
C THR A 683 68.70 -34.37 -54.10
N VAL A 684 67.53 -34.58 -54.70
CA VAL A 684 66.59 -33.51 -55.03
C VAL A 684 65.74 -33.23 -53.79
N PRO A 685 65.82 -32.03 -53.19
CA PRO A 685 64.98 -31.70 -52.05
C PRO A 685 63.50 -31.77 -52.44
N GLY A 686 62.67 -32.32 -51.56
CA GLY A 686 61.24 -32.42 -51.81
C GLY A 686 60.58 -31.04 -51.95
N THR A 687 59.51 -30.97 -52.73
CA THR A 687 58.77 -29.72 -52.94
C THR A 687 57.88 -29.42 -51.74
N THR A 688 57.90 -28.17 -51.26
CA THR A 688 56.98 -27.68 -50.22
C THR A 688 55.74 -27.09 -50.87
N THR A 689 54.57 -27.57 -50.49
CA THR A 689 53.26 -27.09 -50.97
C THR A 689 52.42 -26.59 -49.80
N ARG A 690 51.64 -25.51 -50.02
CA ARG A 690 50.68 -25.01 -49.03
C ARG A 690 49.38 -25.79 -49.16
N GLN A 691 48.86 -26.25 -48.03
CA GLN A 691 47.59 -26.94 -47.92
C GLN A 691 46.61 -26.08 -47.13
N THR A 692 45.33 -26.15 -47.51
CA THR A 692 44.23 -25.47 -46.83
C THR A 692 43.07 -26.46 -46.68
N VAL A 693 42.63 -26.71 -45.45
CA VAL A 693 41.49 -27.58 -45.14
C VAL A 693 40.52 -26.87 -44.22
N GLN A 694 39.23 -27.21 -44.28
CA GLN A 694 38.18 -26.51 -43.54
C GLN A 694 37.21 -27.48 -42.89
N ARG A 695 36.64 -27.11 -41.74
CA ARG A 695 35.49 -27.78 -41.12
C ARG A 695 34.41 -26.78 -40.73
N GLN A 696 33.15 -27.18 -40.85
CA GLN A 696 32.03 -26.42 -40.33
C GLN A 696 31.94 -26.52 -38.81
N VAL A 697 31.45 -25.46 -38.18
CA VAL A 697 31.24 -25.40 -36.74
C VAL A 697 29.94 -24.66 -36.44
N MET A 698 29.19 -25.15 -35.45
CA MET A 698 28.01 -24.47 -34.91
C MET A 698 28.42 -23.71 -33.65
N PHE A 699 27.89 -22.51 -33.48
CA PHE A 699 28.10 -21.71 -32.29
C PHE A 699 26.90 -21.82 -31.34
N THR A 700 27.14 -21.70 -30.05
CA THR A 700 26.12 -21.84 -29.01
C THR A 700 25.46 -20.50 -28.76
N SER A 701 24.13 -20.42 -28.80
CA SER A 701 23.41 -19.17 -28.51
C SER A 701 23.66 -18.68 -27.07
N GLU A 702 23.91 -17.38 -26.93
CA GLU A 702 23.96 -16.64 -25.68
C GLU A 702 22.56 -16.05 -25.42
N GLY A 703 21.89 -16.49 -24.34
CA GLY A 703 20.53 -16.06 -23.97
C GLY A 703 20.47 -14.70 -23.29
#